data_AF-A0AAN7D1Q5-F1
#
_entry.id   AF-A0AAN7D1Q5-F1
#
_cell.length_a   1.000
_cell.length_b   1.000
_cell.length_c   1.000
_cell.angle_alpha   90.00
_cell.angle_beta   90.00
_cell.angle_gamma   90.00
#
_symmetry.space_group_name_H-M   'P 1'
#
loop_
_entity.id
_entity.type
_entity.pdbx_description
1 polymer ?
#
loop_
_entity_poly.entity_id
_entity_poly.type
_entity_poly.pdbx_seq_one_letter_code
_entity_poly.pdbx_strand_id
1 'polypeptide(L)'
;MMTQRATNGVSNGRNGHNGFHSDSEPDSVSTEASGASIESVDSVNGITNGTSGLKINPRRRMKRKQSSPMMPAFMVSAPGKVIVFGEHAVVHGKAAIAAAISLRSYLLVTTLSKSKRTVTLKFPDIDFDHYWNIDELPWTTFQQPSKKKYYYSLVTELDPELVAAIQPLVADVSPDKPANIRKVHQNSAGAFLYMFLSLGSQSFPGCQYTLRSTIPIGAGLGSSATIAVCMSAALLLQLRTLAGPHPDQPADEARTQIERINRWAYVYEMFIHGNPSGVDNTVATQGKAVVFQRTDYGKPPSVRPLWDFPELPLLLVDSKVPKSTAHEVAKVGRLRNTHPKIVGSILDAIDKVTEASADVLTEVGFDTQSEADLARVGELMTINHGLLVSLGVSHPRLERVRELVDHQGIGWTKLTGAGGGGCCITLLKPGVERAKLDRLEEQLDDEHFEKFETTLGGDGVGVLWPAVLKNGMDEDEEGGMEIDLEKFLSAEGNEGVERTTHNAPPSSTNHSTLSINPGNPQTVRDRSQARFALARPFETLLQQQKGTAALSALSQADQVAWLATRIASRLAARPALSSSSITSGGTAAVARLTCGGGPKTLKDVWRIVNERSVPLRARKLKGSKVGQKEEEEGLRVNEFEARWEKKVVLSCLAVESRCFRARRERERRGQAEERTGEAVVVTEQEIFDETRRRREMAALRKELLYSDGAGYKDGKLAADPEWDDVEPVVLEEPEGALAAIAYPAHYAEAMAYLRAVMQAKEYSPRCLRLTEHIIKMNPAHYTVWLYRAANVFALQLSIPDEIAWLNRVALENLKNYQIWHHRHLLVENYYPAIASDPSAIALFAAAERSFLQKILAEDTKNYHVWSYRSYLVNKLGLFHDGEELAAIEVMIDDDVRNNSAWSHRFFLVFSNPDYATAGSAATEADPGVPAAVIDREIAYTQDKIRLAPQNQSGWNYLKGALIKGGRKLGSVEGFASEFVKGLGDGGEGEEEVLSTHALDLLAEIYAEKGDKEKADLSLRRLGQKWDRIRVGYWEWRRKALETPA
;
A
#
# COMPACT_ATOMS: atom_id res chain seq x y z
N MET A 1 -40.24 -10.27 -20.51
CA MET A 1 -40.94 -11.51 -20.92
C MET A 1 -40.17 -12.72 -20.40
N MET A 2 -40.86 -13.82 -20.08
CA MET A 2 -40.24 -15.10 -19.69
C MET A 2 -39.88 -15.93 -20.93
N THR A 3 -38.77 -16.67 -20.86
CA THR A 3 -38.56 -18.11 -21.21
C THR A 3 -37.04 -18.39 -21.15
N GLN A 4 -36.52 -19.26 -20.27
CA GLN A 4 -36.56 -20.74 -20.16
C GLN A 4 -35.32 -21.43 -20.76
N ARG A 5 -34.88 -22.50 -20.07
CA ARG A 5 -33.66 -23.29 -20.32
C ARG A 5 -33.82 -24.26 -21.50
N ALA A 6 -32.70 -24.64 -22.11
CA ALA A 6 -32.51 -25.99 -22.63
C ALA A 6 -31.05 -26.45 -22.44
N THR A 7 -30.86 -27.54 -21.72
CA THR A 7 -29.59 -28.27 -21.57
C THR A 7 -29.75 -29.64 -22.19
N ASN A 8 -28.84 -30.05 -23.09
CA ASN A 8 -28.73 -31.44 -23.53
C ASN A 8 -27.25 -31.84 -23.49
N GLY A 9 -26.97 -33.00 -22.89
CA GLY A 9 -25.68 -33.69 -22.98
C GLY A 9 -25.85 -35.01 -23.73
N VAL A 10 -24.76 -35.52 -24.31
CA VAL A 10 -24.68 -36.88 -24.88
C VAL A 10 -23.34 -37.50 -24.46
N SER A 11 -23.35 -38.82 -24.23
CA SER A 11 -22.27 -39.61 -23.65
C SER A 11 -21.65 -40.63 -24.64
N ASN A 12 -20.69 -41.42 -24.13
CA ASN A 12 -20.03 -42.60 -24.74
C ASN A 12 -18.83 -42.27 -25.67
N GLY A 13 -17.73 -43.05 -25.72
CA GLY A 13 -17.30 -44.16 -24.83
C GLY A 13 -16.48 -45.27 -25.54
N ARG A 14 -15.53 -45.86 -24.80
CA ARG A 14 -14.88 -47.20 -24.95
C ARG A 14 -13.62 -47.45 -25.85
N ASN A 15 -12.56 -47.89 -25.13
CA ASN A 15 -11.81 -49.16 -25.24
C ASN A 15 -10.63 -49.40 -26.23
N GLY A 16 -9.61 -50.13 -25.73
CA GLY A 16 -8.58 -50.90 -26.50
C GLY A 16 -7.12 -50.54 -26.15
N HIS A 17 -6.48 -50.99 -25.05
CA HIS A 17 -5.92 -52.33 -24.75
C HIS A 17 -4.79 -52.84 -25.69
N ASN A 18 -3.53 -52.78 -25.23
CA ASN A 18 -2.57 -53.91 -25.09
C ASN A 18 -1.18 -53.41 -24.65
N GLY A 19 -0.42 -54.24 -23.93
CA GLY A 19 0.98 -53.97 -23.55
C GLY A 19 1.84 -55.23 -23.66
N PHE A 20 3.14 -55.17 -23.36
CA PHE A 20 4.01 -56.34 -23.14
C PHE A 20 5.24 -56.01 -22.27
N HIS A 21 5.77 -57.05 -21.60
CA HIS A 21 6.89 -57.06 -20.66
C HIS A 21 8.28 -56.89 -21.29
N SER A 22 9.30 -56.47 -20.52
CA SER A 22 10.29 -57.41 -19.90
C SER A 22 11.49 -56.71 -19.23
N ASP A 23 12.11 -57.42 -18.29
CA ASP A 23 13.14 -56.99 -17.35
C ASP A 23 14.57 -57.02 -17.93
N SER A 24 15.52 -56.26 -17.34
CA SER A 24 16.82 -56.79 -16.83
C SER A 24 17.81 -55.68 -16.37
N GLU A 25 18.13 -55.69 -15.07
CA GLU A 25 19.50 -55.50 -14.54
C GLU A 25 20.18 -56.90 -14.44
N PRO A 26 21.46 -57.08 -14.01
CA PRO A 26 22.48 -56.11 -13.56
C PRO A 26 23.84 -56.28 -14.30
N ASP A 27 24.87 -55.46 -14.00
CA ASP A 27 25.99 -55.87 -13.13
C ASP A 27 27.14 -54.84 -13.02
N SER A 28 27.90 -54.99 -11.92
CA SER A 28 28.99 -54.12 -11.47
C SER A 28 30.36 -54.36 -12.16
N VAL A 29 31.29 -53.40 -12.04
CA VAL A 29 32.59 -53.55 -11.32
C VAL A 29 33.41 -52.25 -11.36
N SER A 30 34.19 -52.04 -10.31
CA SER A 30 35.04 -50.88 -10.03
C SER A 30 36.42 -50.92 -10.72
N THR A 31 37.08 -49.76 -10.81
CA THR A 31 38.52 -49.65 -10.48
C THR A 31 38.92 -48.21 -10.15
N GLU A 32 39.78 -48.05 -9.15
CA GLU A 32 40.35 -46.78 -8.71
C GLU A 32 41.66 -46.46 -9.46
N ALA A 33 42.07 -45.19 -9.41
CA ALA A 33 43.35 -44.73 -8.83
C ALA A 33 44.18 -43.75 -9.70
N SER A 34 44.60 -42.65 -9.05
CA SER A 34 45.71 -41.74 -9.40
C SER A 34 45.63 -40.95 -10.72
N GLY A 35 46.16 -39.72 -10.83
CA GLY A 35 46.75 -38.84 -9.81
C GLY A 35 47.42 -37.60 -10.44
N ALA A 36 47.64 -36.56 -9.62
CA ALA A 36 48.63 -35.49 -9.80
C ALA A 36 48.73 -34.71 -11.14
N SER A 37 48.02 -33.57 -11.20
CA SER A 37 48.58 -32.20 -11.23
C SER A 37 49.71 -31.75 -12.20
N ILE A 38 49.57 -30.48 -12.61
CA ILE A 38 50.57 -29.47 -13.07
C ILE A 38 50.58 -29.14 -14.58
N GLU A 39 50.37 -27.84 -14.78
CA GLU A 39 50.61 -26.91 -15.90
C GLU A 39 51.71 -27.27 -16.93
N SER A 40 51.53 -26.84 -18.20
CA SER A 40 52.38 -25.78 -18.80
C SER A 40 52.11 -25.49 -20.30
N VAL A 41 52.05 -24.18 -20.60
CA VAL A 41 52.73 -23.44 -21.70
C VAL A 41 52.40 -23.71 -23.19
N ASP A 42 52.18 -22.59 -23.90
CA ASP A 42 52.04 -22.46 -25.36
C ASP A 42 53.25 -22.96 -26.18
N SER A 43 53.01 -23.40 -27.43
CA SER A 43 53.99 -23.26 -28.51
C SER A 43 53.34 -23.12 -29.90
N VAL A 44 54.08 -22.53 -30.83
CA VAL A 44 53.61 -21.95 -32.11
C VAL A 44 54.26 -22.66 -33.31
N ASN A 45 53.57 -22.69 -34.46
CA ASN A 45 54.03 -22.73 -35.88
C ASN A 45 53.13 -23.65 -36.74
N GLY A 46 52.79 -23.37 -38.01
CA GLY A 46 52.97 -22.17 -38.84
C GLY A 46 52.89 -22.49 -40.36
N ILE A 47 52.66 -21.44 -41.20
CA ILE A 47 52.95 -21.34 -42.67
C ILE A 47 52.15 -22.32 -43.61
N THR A 48 51.73 -22.07 -44.88
CA THR A 48 52.12 -21.15 -45.98
C THR A 48 50.99 -20.72 -46.96
N ASN A 49 51.03 -19.46 -47.43
CA ASN A 49 50.82 -18.87 -48.79
C ASN A 49 49.80 -19.44 -49.82
N GLY A 50 49.14 -18.62 -50.66
CA GLY A 50 49.14 -17.13 -50.75
C GLY A 50 48.53 -16.54 -52.04
N THR A 51 48.39 -15.19 -52.07
CA THR A 51 48.18 -14.25 -53.22
C THR A 51 46.96 -14.44 -54.15
N SER A 52 46.20 -13.42 -54.58
CA SER A 52 46.19 -11.94 -54.35
C SER A 52 44.91 -11.34 -55.00
N GLY A 53 44.41 -10.13 -54.69
CA GLY A 53 44.83 -9.12 -53.72
C GLY A 53 44.44 -7.67 -54.13
N LEU A 54 43.28 -7.16 -53.69
CA LEU A 54 42.81 -5.76 -53.89
C LEU A 54 42.54 -5.07 -52.54
N LYS A 55 42.79 -3.76 -52.45
CA LYS A 55 42.81 -2.99 -51.19
C LYS A 55 41.40 -2.59 -50.70
N ILE A 56 41.06 -2.93 -49.46
CA ILE A 56 39.93 -2.34 -48.72
C ILE A 56 40.39 -2.02 -47.28
N ASN A 57 39.93 -0.89 -46.73
CA ASN A 57 40.32 -0.35 -45.42
C ASN A 57 40.19 -1.36 -44.26
N PRO A 58 41.08 -1.31 -43.24
CA PRO A 58 40.98 -2.18 -42.06
C PRO A 58 39.77 -1.78 -41.21
N ARG A 59 38.64 -2.49 -41.40
CA ARG A 59 37.50 -2.40 -40.47
C ARG A 59 37.96 -2.85 -39.08
N ARG A 60 37.81 -1.94 -38.11
CA ARG A 60 38.01 -2.15 -36.67
C ARG A 60 37.40 -3.50 -36.27
N ARG A 61 38.25 -4.45 -35.85
CA ARG A 61 37.85 -5.80 -35.45
C ARG A 61 36.91 -5.69 -34.24
N MET A 62 35.60 -5.73 -34.46
CA MET A 62 34.63 -5.68 -33.38
C MET A 62 34.89 -6.85 -32.44
N LYS A 63 35.24 -6.55 -31.18
CA LYS A 63 35.16 -7.54 -30.11
C LYS A 63 33.73 -8.07 -30.13
N ARG A 64 33.58 -9.39 -30.16
CA ARG A 64 32.29 -10.07 -30.03
C ARG A 64 31.68 -9.57 -28.71
N LYS A 65 30.57 -8.84 -28.76
CA LYS A 65 29.84 -8.45 -27.53
C LYS A 65 29.61 -9.72 -26.73
N GLN A 66 30.03 -9.74 -25.46
CA GLN A 66 29.53 -10.73 -24.52
C GLN A 66 28.01 -10.63 -24.51
N SER A 67 27.33 -11.78 -24.49
CA SER A 67 25.88 -11.84 -24.44
C SER A 67 25.40 -11.14 -23.17
N SER A 68 24.69 -10.02 -23.31
CA SER A 68 24.06 -9.34 -22.18
C SER A 68 23.17 -10.34 -21.41
N PRO A 69 23.28 -10.41 -20.08
CA PRO A 69 22.44 -11.31 -19.28
C PRO A 69 20.96 -10.91 -19.43
N MET A 70 20.06 -11.89 -19.32
CA MET A 70 18.64 -11.70 -19.65
C MET A 70 17.85 -10.85 -18.65
N MET A 71 18.42 -10.60 -17.47
CA MET A 71 18.15 -9.41 -16.67
C MET A 71 19.51 -8.93 -16.11
N PRO A 72 19.69 -7.62 -15.87
CA PRO A 72 20.85 -7.14 -15.11
C PRO A 72 20.91 -7.82 -13.73
N ALA A 73 22.11 -7.93 -13.15
CA ALA A 73 22.21 -8.29 -11.75
C ALA A 73 21.52 -7.20 -10.90
N PHE A 74 20.88 -7.61 -9.81
CA PHE A 74 20.25 -6.71 -8.86
C PHE A 74 20.49 -7.19 -7.44
N MET A 75 20.48 -6.27 -6.49
CA MET A 75 20.67 -6.56 -5.08
C MET A 75 19.42 -6.19 -4.29
N VAL A 76 19.07 -7.02 -3.31
CA VAL A 76 18.05 -6.72 -2.29
C VAL A 76 18.75 -6.66 -0.94
N SER A 77 18.33 -5.78 -0.04
CA SER A 77 18.77 -5.79 1.36
C SER A 77 17.63 -5.60 2.34
N ALA A 78 17.77 -6.13 3.55
CA ALA A 78 16.80 -5.96 4.63
C ALA A 78 17.50 -5.80 6.00
N PRO A 79 17.07 -4.84 6.83
CA PRO A 79 17.64 -4.57 8.15
C PRO A 79 17.29 -5.67 9.16
N GLY A 80 18.19 -5.90 10.12
CA GLY A 80 17.87 -6.64 11.35
C GLY A 80 16.90 -5.87 12.24
N LYS A 81 16.51 -6.45 13.38
CA LYS A 81 15.67 -5.78 14.37
C LYS A 81 16.10 -6.04 15.80
N VAL A 82 15.80 -5.09 16.68
CA VAL A 82 15.92 -5.22 18.14
C VAL A 82 14.58 -4.94 18.81
N ILE A 83 14.37 -5.49 20.01
CA ILE A 83 13.29 -5.03 20.88
C ILE A 83 13.85 -3.86 21.70
N VAL A 84 13.22 -2.70 21.55
CA VAL A 84 13.56 -1.47 22.27
C VAL A 84 12.89 -1.49 23.65
N PHE A 85 11.63 -1.92 23.71
CA PHE A 85 10.83 -2.03 24.93
C PHE A 85 9.81 -3.18 24.85
N GLY A 86 9.40 -3.76 25.98
CA GLY A 86 8.28 -4.73 26.07
C GLY A 86 8.65 -6.22 25.95
N GLU A 87 9.93 -6.56 26.06
CA GLU A 87 10.56 -7.86 25.76
C GLU A 87 9.78 -9.10 26.20
N HIS A 88 9.55 -9.24 27.51
CA HIS A 88 8.76 -10.35 28.09
C HIS A 88 7.32 -9.94 28.38
N ALA A 89 7.04 -8.63 28.41
CA ALA A 89 5.70 -8.10 28.65
C ALA A 89 4.72 -8.51 27.53
N VAL A 90 5.21 -8.51 26.28
CA VAL A 90 4.43 -8.91 25.10
C VAL A 90 3.83 -10.31 25.19
N VAL A 91 4.53 -11.26 25.82
CA VAL A 91 4.06 -12.64 26.01
C VAL A 91 2.82 -12.69 26.92
N HIS A 92 2.60 -11.62 27.69
CA HIS A 92 1.56 -11.49 28.70
C HIS A 92 0.50 -10.42 28.36
N GLY A 93 0.35 -10.07 27.08
CA GLY A 93 -0.72 -9.19 26.58
C GLY A 93 -0.35 -7.71 26.50
N LYS A 94 0.89 -7.35 26.81
CA LYS A 94 1.38 -5.97 26.84
C LYS A 94 1.95 -5.52 25.50
N ALA A 95 2.16 -4.21 25.36
CA ALA A 95 2.82 -3.65 24.20
C ALA A 95 4.34 -3.94 24.19
N ALA A 96 4.93 -3.93 23.01
CA ALA A 96 6.37 -3.91 22.78
C ALA A 96 6.71 -3.02 21.59
N ILE A 97 7.84 -2.30 21.65
CA ILE A 97 8.42 -1.57 20.52
C ILE A 97 9.55 -2.42 19.95
N ALA A 98 9.41 -2.83 18.69
CA ALA A 98 10.49 -3.42 17.91
C ALA A 98 10.90 -2.47 16.80
N ALA A 99 12.20 -2.29 16.59
CA ALA A 99 12.74 -1.31 15.64
C ALA A 99 13.86 -1.92 14.80
N ALA A 100 13.96 -1.44 13.56
CA ALA A 100 14.98 -1.86 12.62
C ALA A 100 16.36 -1.33 13.05
N ILE A 101 17.40 -2.12 12.80
CA ILE A 101 18.79 -1.69 12.94
C ILE A 101 19.48 -1.70 11.59
N SER A 102 20.37 -0.75 11.34
CA SER A 102 21.06 -0.60 10.04
C SER A 102 22.09 -1.69 9.71
N LEU A 103 22.25 -2.73 10.54
CA LEU A 103 22.89 -3.99 10.12
C LEU A 103 21.95 -4.75 9.19
N ARG A 104 22.42 -5.16 8.00
CA ARG A 104 21.54 -5.70 6.94
C ARG A 104 22.02 -7.05 6.42
N SER A 105 21.07 -7.86 5.96
CA SER A 105 21.39 -8.92 4.98
C SER A 105 21.33 -8.34 3.58
N TYR A 106 22.26 -8.75 2.73
CA TYR A 106 22.42 -8.34 1.34
C TYR A 106 22.35 -9.58 0.43
N LEU A 107 21.44 -9.56 -0.52
CA LEU A 107 21.17 -10.65 -1.45
C LEU A 107 21.42 -10.20 -2.88
N LEU A 108 22.53 -10.64 -3.47
CA LEU A 108 22.84 -10.45 -4.88
C LEU A 108 22.18 -11.55 -5.72
N VAL A 109 21.41 -11.15 -6.73
CA VAL A 109 20.69 -12.07 -7.63
C VAL A 109 21.26 -11.97 -9.03
N THR A 110 21.88 -13.06 -9.50
CA THR A 110 22.47 -13.15 -10.84
C THR A 110 21.72 -14.16 -11.70
N THR A 111 21.25 -13.76 -12.89
CA THR A 111 20.62 -14.70 -13.84
C THR A 111 21.67 -15.51 -14.58
N LEU A 112 21.46 -16.82 -14.70
CA LEU A 112 22.34 -17.73 -15.43
C LEU A 112 21.98 -17.77 -16.93
N SER A 113 22.92 -18.22 -17.76
CA SER A 113 22.71 -18.45 -19.19
C SER A 113 21.59 -19.46 -19.44
N LYS A 114 20.79 -19.28 -20.52
CA LYS A 114 19.65 -20.16 -20.87
C LYS A 114 19.92 -21.68 -20.84
N SER A 115 21.17 -22.10 -21.07
CA SER A 115 21.61 -23.50 -21.02
C SER A 115 21.74 -24.08 -19.60
N LYS A 116 21.84 -23.25 -18.57
CA LYS A 116 21.90 -23.65 -17.16
C LYS A 116 20.52 -23.47 -16.52
N ARG A 117 19.79 -24.56 -16.35
CA ARG A 117 18.46 -24.59 -15.72
C ARG A 117 18.53 -24.95 -14.23
N THR A 118 19.50 -24.38 -13.52
CA THR A 118 19.69 -24.58 -12.08
C THR A 118 19.26 -23.36 -11.28
N VAL A 119 18.80 -23.62 -10.06
CA VAL A 119 18.60 -22.59 -9.04
C VAL A 119 19.56 -22.84 -7.88
N THR A 120 20.36 -21.83 -7.52
CA THR A 120 21.49 -21.96 -6.56
C THR A 120 21.32 -21.01 -5.39
N LEU A 121 21.52 -21.50 -4.17
CA LEU A 121 21.67 -20.70 -2.95
C LEU A 121 23.13 -20.76 -2.51
N LYS A 122 23.75 -19.60 -2.28
CA LYS A 122 25.14 -19.50 -1.81
C LYS A 122 25.25 -18.48 -0.70
N PHE A 123 25.33 -18.93 0.56
CA PHE A 123 25.46 -18.07 1.74
C PHE A 123 26.84 -18.33 2.40
N PRO A 124 27.90 -17.60 2.00
CA PRO A 124 29.27 -17.86 2.47
C PRO A 124 29.44 -17.75 3.98
N ASP A 125 28.71 -16.84 4.64
CA ASP A 125 28.84 -16.57 6.08
C ASP A 125 28.43 -17.75 6.98
N ILE A 126 27.79 -18.80 6.41
CA ILE A 126 27.46 -20.05 7.10
C ILE A 126 28.03 -21.30 6.39
N ASP A 127 28.88 -21.14 5.36
CA ASP A 127 29.40 -22.24 4.53
C ASP A 127 28.28 -23.11 3.92
N PHE A 128 27.27 -22.44 3.35
CA PHE A 128 26.15 -23.07 2.63
C PHE A 128 26.23 -22.75 1.13
N ASP A 129 26.43 -23.78 0.31
CA ASP A 129 26.34 -23.71 -1.15
C ASP A 129 25.56 -24.95 -1.63
N HIS A 130 24.44 -24.73 -2.33
CA HIS A 130 23.60 -25.82 -2.82
C HIS A 130 22.79 -25.39 -4.05
N TYR A 131 22.52 -26.33 -4.95
CA TYR A 131 21.74 -26.07 -6.16
C TYR A 131 20.76 -27.20 -6.46
N TRP A 132 19.67 -26.86 -7.14
CA TRP A 132 18.70 -27.82 -7.67
C TRP A 132 18.53 -27.62 -9.18
N ASN A 133 18.29 -28.70 -9.92
CA ASN A 133 17.81 -28.61 -11.30
C ASN A 133 16.33 -28.19 -11.30
N ILE A 134 15.99 -27.09 -11.97
CA ILE A 134 14.63 -26.54 -12.04
C ILE A 134 13.67 -27.56 -12.64
N ASP A 135 14.11 -28.40 -13.59
CA ASP A 135 13.22 -29.34 -14.27
C ASP A 135 12.85 -30.59 -13.44
N GLU A 136 13.60 -30.88 -12.36
CA GLU A 136 13.41 -32.05 -11.49
C GLU A 136 12.55 -31.74 -10.25
N LEU A 137 12.19 -30.47 -10.03
CA LEU A 137 11.39 -30.06 -8.88
C LEU A 137 9.92 -30.51 -8.99
N PRO A 138 9.18 -30.71 -7.87
CA PRO A 138 7.83 -31.25 -7.83
C PRO A 138 6.72 -30.25 -8.27
N TRP A 139 6.88 -29.66 -9.46
CA TRP A 139 5.94 -28.69 -10.04
C TRP A 139 4.52 -29.21 -10.15
N THR A 140 4.34 -30.49 -10.45
CA THR A 140 3.02 -31.12 -10.61
C THR A 140 2.19 -31.08 -9.32
N THR A 141 2.83 -31.17 -8.15
CA THR A 141 2.16 -31.08 -6.84
C THR A 141 1.80 -29.63 -6.50
N PHE A 142 2.74 -28.69 -6.71
CA PHE A 142 2.53 -27.27 -6.40
C PHE A 142 1.56 -26.56 -7.37
N GLN A 143 1.45 -27.03 -8.61
CA GLN A 143 0.57 -26.44 -9.63
C GLN A 143 -0.85 -27.03 -9.65
N GLN A 144 -1.20 -27.96 -8.76
CA GLN A 144 -2.58 -28.47 -8.63
C GLN A 144 -3.56 -27.31 -8.35
N PRO A 145 -4.71 -27.21 -9.05
CA PRO A 145 -5.61 -26.06 -8.92
C PRO A 145 -6.12 -25.76 -7.50
N SER A 146 -6.19 -26.77 -6.62
CA SER A 146 -6.58 -26.62 -5.21
C SER A 146 -5.45 -26.14 -4.29
N LYS A 147 -4.18 -26.38 -4.68
CA LYS A 147 -3.00 -26.06 -3.86
C LYS A 147 -2.25 -24.82 -4.32
N LYS A 148 -2.31 -24.52 -5.62
CA LYS A 148 -1.62 -23.42 -6.28
C LYS A 148 -1.88 -22.09 -5.56
N LYS A 149 -0.81 -21.51 -5.01
CA LYS A 149 -0.84 -20.16 -4.43
C LYS A 149 -0.59 -19.12 -5.53
N TYR A 150 -1.01 -17.89 -5.27
CA TYR A 150 -0.73 -16.72 -6.10
C TYR A 150 -0.04 -15.67 -5.24
N TYR A 151 0.69 -14.72 -5.84
CA TYR A 151 1.42 -13.68 -5.09
C TYR A 151 0.54 -12.85 -4.13
N TYR A 152 -0.77 -12.79 -4.37
CA TYR A 152 -1.77 -12.11 -3.52
C TYR A 152 -2.51 -13.05 -2.54
N SER A 153 -2.25 -14.36 -2.54
CA SER A 153 -2.86 -15.31 -1.62
C SER A 153 -2.40 -15.05 -0.18
N LEU A 154 -3.35 -14.97 0.75
CA LEU A 154 -3.05 -14.99 2.18
C LEU A 154 -2.78 -16.45 2.59
N VAL A 155 -1.59 -16.72 3.11
CA VAL A 155 -1.15 -18.06 3.53
C VAL A 155 -0.95 -18.05 5.04
N THR A 156 -1.93 -18.58 5.77
CA THR A 156 -1.96 -18.60 7.25
C THR A 156 -1.40 -19.89 7.86
N GLU A 157 -1.22 -20.92 7.04
CA GLU A 157 -0.65 -22.23 7.41
C GLU A 157 0.10 -22.84 6.22
N LEU A 158 1.03 -23.75 6.50
CA LEU A 158 1.76 -24.50 5.47
C LEU A 158 0.96 -25.74 5.08
N ASP A 159 0.87 -26.03 3.78
CA ASP A 159 0.21 -27.23 3.28
C ASP A 159 1.10 -28.47 3.54
N PRO A 160 0.65 -29.46 4.35
CA PRO A 160 1.49 -30.60 4.73
C PRO A 160 1.93 -31.46 3.54
N GLU A 161 1.15 -31.51 2.46
CA GLU A 161 1.48 -32.29 1.26
C GLU A 161 2.55 -31.57 0.43
N LEU A 162 2.49 -30.23 0.34
CA LEU A 162 3.53 -29.42 -0.28
C LEU A 162 4.86 -29.48 0.49
N VAL A 163 4.79 -29.46 1.83
CA VAL A 163 5.98 -29.66 2.69
C VAL A 163 6.56 -31.07 2.49
N ALA A 164 5.72 -32.11 2.47
CA ALA A 164 6.17 -33.48 2.24
C ALA A 164 6.83 -33.65 0.86
N ALA A 165 6.29 -33.00 -0.18
CA ALA A 165 6.81 -33.09 -1.55
C ALA A 165 8.23 -32.54 -1.71
N ILE A 166 8.65 -31.56 -0.90
CA ILE A 166 10.01 -31.01 -0.96
C ILE A 166 11.00 -31.70 -0.02
N GLN A 167 10.56 -32.49 0.96
CA GLN A 167 11.48 -33.09 1.94
C GLN A 167 12.60 -33.96 1.35
N PRO A 168 12.39 -34.77 0.29
CA PRO A 168 13.49 -35.51 -0.35
C PRO A 168 14.61 -34.58 -0.84
N LEU A 169 14.25 -33.42 -1.42
CA LEU A 169 15.20 -32.42 -1.93
C LEU A 169 15.96 -31.67 -0.82
N VAL A 170 15.40 -31.64 0.40
CA VAL A 170 15.98 -31.02 1.59
C VAL A 170 16.83 -32.03 2.38
N ALA A 171 16.48 -33.32 2.34
CA ALA A 171 17.23 -34.38 3.02
C ALA A 171 18.71 -34.39 2.60
N ASP A 172 18.99 -34.22 1.31
CA ASP A 172 20.33 -34.26 0.72
C ASP A 172 21.13 -32.95 0.87
N VAL A 173 20.59 -31.95 1.56
CA VAL A 173 21.30 -30.69 1.83
C VAL A 173 22.37 -30.90 2.92
N SER A 174 23.61 -30.50 2.59
CA SER A 174 24.78 -30.47 3.48
C SER A 174 25.00 -31.75 4.31
N PRO A 175 25.11 -32.93 3.68
CA PRO A 175 25.24 -34.22 4.38
C PRO A 175 26.55 -34.35 5.16
N ASP A 176 27.58 -33.59 4.79
CA ASP A 176 28.91 -33.48 5.40
C ASP A 176 28.92 -32.64 6.69
N LYS A 177 27.93 -31.76 6.89
CA LYS A 177 27.94 -30.79 7.99
C LYS A 177 27.40 -31.39 9.31
N PRO A 178 27.90 -30.92 10.47
CA PRO A 178 27.35 -31.25 11.78
C PRO A 178 25.84 -31.00 11.88
N ALA A 179 25.12 -31.85 12.62
CA ALA A 179 23.64 -31.87 12.64
C ALA A 179 22.99 -30.53 12.99
N ASN A 180 23.61 -29.71 13.84
CA ASN A 180 23.14 -28.37 14.18
C ASN A 180 23.26 -27.38 13.01
N ILE A 181 24.35 -27.43 12.24
CA ILE A 181 24.60 -26.60 11.05
C ILE A 181 23.72 -27.09 9.90
N ARG A 182 23.72 -28.40 9.64
CA ARG A 182 22.87 -29.05 8.62
C ARG A 182 21.41 -28.70 8.80
N LYS A 183 20.88 -28.68 10.03
CA LYS A 183 19.50 -28.26 10.31
C LYS A 183 19.21 -26.81 9.89
N VAL A 184 20.16 -25.88 10.07
CA VAL A 184 20.00 -24.49 9.59
C VAL A 184 19.94 -24.47 8.06
N HIS A 185 20.85 -25.17 7.39
CA HIS A 185 20.91 -25.23 5.93
C HIS A 185 19.63 -25.86 5.34
N GLN A 186 19.17 -26.95 5.94
CA GLN A 186 17.91 -27.63 5.57
C GLN A 186 16.69 -26.74 5.77
N ASN A 187 16.61 -25.99 6.87
CA ASN A 187 15.51 -25.05 7.11
C ASN A 187 15.50 -23.91 6.08
N SER A 188 16.66 -23.30 5.79
CA SER A 188 16.78 -22.24 4.77
C SER A 188 16.49 -22.75 3.35
N ALA A 189 16.95 -23.94 3.01
CA ALA A 189 16.68 -24.62 1.74
C ALA A 189 15.19 -24.94 1.58
N GLY A 190 14.57 -25.58 2.58
CA GLY A 190 13.15 -25.93 2.55
C GLY A 190 12.23 -24.72 2.48
N ALA A 191 12.52 -23.66 3.26
CA ALA A 191 11.77 -22.41 3.22
C ALA A 191 11.88 -21.72 1.85
N PHE A 192 13.08 -21.74 1.24
CA PHE A 192 13.29 -21.24 -0.12
C PHE A 192 12.52 -22.08 -1.16
N LEU A 193 12.67 -23.40 -1.15
CA LEU A 193 11.98 -24.30 -2.10
C LEU A 193 10.47 -24.18 -2.00
N TYR A 194 9.91 -24.15 -0.79
CA TYR A 194 8.47 -23.99 -0.58
C TYR A 194 7.96 -22.68 -1.21
N MET A 195 8.66 -21.57 -0.98
CA MET A 195 8.31 -20.26 -1.54
C MET A 195 8.53 -20.18 -3.05
N PHE A 196 9.67 -20.68 -3.54
CA PHE A 196 10.04 -20.73 -4.96
C PHE A 196 9.03 -21.53 -5.79
N LEU A 197 8.58 -22.69 -5.29
CA LEU A 197 7.59 -23.53 -5.96
C LEU A 197 6.15 -23.00 -5.82
N SER A 198 5.85 -22.28 -4.73
CA SER A 198 4.53 -21.64 -4.53
C SER A 198 4.34 -20.40 -5.41
N LEU A 199 5.41 -19.65 -5.70
CA LEU A 199 5.37 -18.42 -6.49
C LEU A 199 5.80 -18.61 -7.96
N GLY A 200 6.71 -19.53 -8.21
CA GLY A 200 7.37 -19.73 -9.50
C GLY A 200 6.63 -20.65 -10.47
N SER A 201 7.33 -21.03 -11.53
CA SER A 201 6.85 -21.98 -12.54
C SER A 201 8.04 -22.71 -13.16
N GLN A 202 7.80 -23.84 -13.82
CA GLN A 202 8.88 -24.60 -14.47
C GLN A 202 9.62 -23.78 -15.56
N SER A 203 9.00 -22.73 -16.11
CA SER A 203 9.65 -21.80 -17.05
C SER A 203 10.55 -20.75 -16.39
N PHE A 204 10.73 -20.76 -15.06
CA PHE A 204 11.58 -19.82 -14.34
C PHE A 204 13.04 -19.87 -14.84
N PRO A 205 13.73 -18.73 -15.00
CA PRO A 205 15.12 -18.70 -15.47
C PRO A 205 16.09 -19.26 -14.43
N GLY A 206 17.16 -19.91 -14.90
CA GLY A 206 18.26 -20.30 -14.03
C GLY A 206 18.86 -19.07 -13.33
N CYS A 207 19.17 -19.20 -12.04
CA CYS A 207 19.57 -18.07 -11.20
C CYS A 207 20.40 -18.53 -9.99
N GLN A 208 21.21 -17.61 -9.48
CA GLN A 208 21.96 -17.79 -8.24
C GLN A 208 21.63 -16.64 -7.29
N TYR A 209 21.34 -17.00 -6.04
CA TYR A 209 21.02 -16.13 -4.93
C TYR A 209 22.20 -16.18 -3.96
N THR A 210 23.03 -15.13 -3.97
CA THR A 210 24.24 -15.04 -3.13
C THR A 210 23.95 -14.10 -1.97
N LEU A 211 24.03 -14.58 -0.72
CA LEU A 211 23.69 -13.78 0.46
C LEU A 211 24.90 -13.57 1.38
N ARG A 212 25.11 -12.32 1.78
CA ARG A 212 26.02 -11.92 2.87
C ARG A 212 25.22 -11.16 3.93
N SER A 213 25.64 -11.14 5.19
CA SER A 213 24.94 -10.41 6.25
C SER A 213 25.89 -9.73 7.23
N THR A 214 25.65 -8.45 7.52
CA THR A 214 26.31 -7.74 8.63
C THR A 214 25.60 -7.96 9.97
N ILE A 215 24.53 -8.77 9.99
CA ILE A 215 23.75 -9.12 11.19
C ILE A 215 24.33 -10.37 11.87
N PRO A 216 24.66 -10.30 13.17
CA PRO A 216 25.07 -11.47 13.96
C PRO A 216 24.07 -12.63 13.92
N ILE A 217 24.51 -13.74 13.32
CA ILE A 217 23.67 -14.92 13.09
C ILE A 217 23.37 -15.61 14.43
N GLY A 218 22.09 -15.88 14.69
CA GLY A 218 21.64 -16.57 15.91
C GLY A 218 21.55 -15.70 17.17
N ALA A 219 22.05 -14.46 17.15
CA ALA A 219 22.02 -13.54 18.29
C ALA A 219 20.59 -13.12 18.73
N GLY A 220 19.59 -13.35 17.89
CA GLY A 220 18.18 -12.97 18.11
C GLY A 220 17.76 -11.70 17.37
N LEU A 221 18.61 -11.17 16.49
CA LEU A 221 18.44 -9.93 15.74
C LEU A 221 17.61 -10.08 14.44
N GLY A 222 16.97 -11.24 14.24
CA GLY A 222 16.04 -11.46 13.13
C GLY A 222 16.69 -11.84 11.79
N SER A 223 17.91 -12.39 11.80
CA SER A 223 18.62 -12.77 10.57
C SER A 223 17.77 -13.66 9.63
N SER A 224 17.02 -14.63 10.15
CA SER A 224 16.11 -15.46 9.33
C SER A 224 15.02 -14.65 8.63
N ALA A 225 14.43 -13.66 9.31
CA ALA A 225 13.45 -12.76 8.73
C ALA A 225 14.06 -11.83 7.68
N THR A 226 15.30 -11.37 7.86
CA THR A 226 15.98 -10.57 6.83
C THR A 226 16.24 -11.37 5.55
N ILE A 227 16.60 -12.66 5.68
CA ILE A 227 16.72 -13.60 4.56
C ILE A 227 15.34 -13.82 3.91
N ALA A 228 14.29 -14.01 4.71
CA ALA A 228 12.91 -14.16 4.27
C ALA A 228 12.44 -12.97 3.42
N VAL A 229 12.69 -11.75 3.88
CA VAL A 229 12.36 -10.49 3.19
C VAL A 229 13.16 -10.35 1.90
N CYS A 230 14.48 -10.57 1.95
CA CYS A 230 15.32 -10.49 0.75
C CYS A 230 14.88 -11.48 -0.34
N MET A 231 14.65 -12.75 0.03
CA MET A 231 14.20 -13.79 -0.89
C MET A 231 12.79 -13.51 -1.44
N SER A 232 11.89 -13.02 -0.60
CA SER A 232 10.52 -12.67 -1.01
C SER A 232 10.53 -11.54 -2.03
N ALA A 233 11.24 -10.44 -1.75
CA ALA A 233 11.37 -9.33 -2.67
C ALA A 233 12.08 -9.73 -3.97
N ALA A 234 13.16 -10.52 -3.91
CA ALA A 234 13.86 -11.02 -5.09
C ALA A 234 12.94 -11.84 -6.02
N LEU A 235 12.24 -12.85 -5.48
CA LEU A 235 11.34 -13.69 -6.27
C LEU A 235 10.18 -12.87 -6.86
N LEU A 236 9.57 -11.99 -6.08
CA LEU A 236 8.44 -11.19 -6.53
C LEU A 236 8.85 -10.15 -7.61
N LEU A 237 10.08 -9.61 -7.56
CA LEU A 237 10.70 -8.81 -8.62
C LEU A 237 10.96 -9.62 -9.89
N GLN A 238 11.56 -10.81 -9.78
CA GLN A 238 11.82 -11.69 -10.93
C GLN A 238 10.53 -12.13 -11.63
N LEU A 239 9.45 -12.32 -10.87
CA LEU A 239 8.10 -12.61 -11.37
C LEU A 239 7.36 -11.38 -11.92
N ARG A 240 7.97 -10.19 -11.87
CA ARG A 240 7.39 -8.90 -12.29
C ARG A 240 6.06 -8.57 -11.57
N THR A 241 5.90 -9.06 -10.34
CA THR A 241 4.74 -8.75 -9.46
C THR A 241 5.00 -7.53 -8.56
N LEU A 242 6.27 -7.15 -8.44
CA LEU A 242 6.77 -5.89 -7.91
C LEU A 242 7.38 -5.08 -9.06
N ALA A 243 7.28 -3.75 -8.97
CA ALA A 243 8.07 -2.86 -9.79
C ALA A 243 9.46 -2.69 -9.15
N GLY A 244 10.47 -2.35 -9.95
CA GLY A 244 11.72 -1.83 -9.38
C GLY A 244 11.44 -0.49 -8.66
N PRO A 245 12.21 -0.13 -7.62
CA PRO A 245 12.06 1.17 -6.97
C PRO A 245 12.30 2.29 -8.00
N HIS A 246 11.46 3.32 -7.95
CA HIS A 246 11.53 4.48 -8.83
C HIS A 246 11.35 5.76 -8.00
N PRO A 247 12.08 6.87 -8.27
CA PRO A 247 11.94 8.10 -7.51
C PRO A 247 10.50 8.64 -7.45
N ASP A 248 9.77 8.52 -8.56
CA ASP A 248 8.37 8.97 -8.68
C ASP A 248 7.34 7.94 -8.22
N GLN A 249 7.74 6.87 -7.51
CA GLN A 249 6.80 5.81 -7.09
C GLN A 249 5.82 6.35 -6.03
N PRO A 250 4.48 6.21 -6.23
CA PRO A 250 3.50 6.64 -5.22
C PRO A 250 3.67 5.88 -3.90
N ALA A 251 3.59 6.60 -2.78
CA ALA A 251 3.79 6.02 -1.44
C ALA A 251 2.84 4.84 -1.13
N ASP A 252 1.59 4.89 -1.61
CA ASP A 252 0.63 3.80 -1.42
C ASP A 252 0.90 2.57 -2.31
N GLU A 253 1.56 2.77 -3.47
CA GLU A 253 2.08 1.67 -4.26
C GLU A 253 3.26 1.01 -3.53
N ALA A 254 4.22 1.81 -3.07
CA ALA A 254 5.37 1.33 -2.29
C ALA A 254 4.92 0.55 -1.03
N ARG A 255 3.92 1.07 -0.28
CA ARG A 255 3.29 0.36 0.84
C ARG A 255 2.65 -0.97 0.43
N THR A 256 1.96 -1.00 -0.71
CA THR A 256 1.36 -2.24 -1.25
C THR A 256 2.43 -3.26 -1.64
N GLN A 257 3.57 -2.81 -2.17
CA GLN A 257 4.71 -3.64 -2.52
C GLN A 257 5.41 -4.20 -1.26
N ILE A 258 5.67 -3.35 -0.27
CA ILE A 258 6.17 -3.72 1.07
C ILE A 258 5.26 -4.77 1.73
N GLU A 259 3.94 -4.58 1.72
CA GLU A 259 2.99 -5.54 2.30
C GLU A 259 2.99 -6.91 1.58
N ARG A 260 3.19 -6.94 0.25
CA ARG A 260 3.37 -8.20 -0.50
C ARG A 260 4.64 -8.93 -0.09
N ILE A 261 5.76 -8.20 0.08
CA ILE A 261 7.03 -8.77 0.54
C ILE A 261 6.85 -9.33 1.96
N ASN A 262 6.21 -8.58 2.86
CA ASN A 262 5.99 -8.98 4.25
C ASN A 262 5.18 -10.29 4.34
N ARG A 263 4.10 -10.41 3.56
CA ARG A 263 3.27 -11.64 3.52
C ARG A 263 4.05 -12.88 3.11
N TRP A 264 4.93 -12.79 2.12
CA TRP A 264 5.75 -13.93 1.70
C TRP A 264 6.93 -14.19 2.65
N ALA A 265 7.49 -13.13 3.25
CA ALA A 265 8.49 -13.27 4.31
C ALA A 265 7.91 -13.96 5.56
N TYR A 266 6.63 -13.70 5.88
CA TYR A 266 5.90 -14.42 6.92
C TYR A 266 5.75 -15.92 6.61
N VAL A 267 5.48 -16.30 5.36
CA VAL A 267 5.41 -17.73 4.94
C VAL A 267 6.76 -18.42 5.10
N TYR A 268 7.85 -17.75 4.71
CA TYR A 268 9.20 -18.27 4.87
C TYR A 268 9.58 -18.42 6.36
N GLU A 269 9.27 -17.44 7.20
CA GLU A 269 9.44 -17.51 8.65
C GLU A 269 8.55 -18.59 9.31
N MET A 270 7.35 -18.84 8.75
CA MET A 270 6.47 -19.92 9.20
C MET A 270 7.06 -21.29 8.90
N PHE A 271 7.81 -21.45 7.80
CA PHE A 271 8.55 -22.68 7.52
C PHE A 271 9.69 -22.92 8.52
N ILE A 272 10.42 -21.88 8.92
CA ILE A 272 11.57 -22.00 9.82
C ILE A 272 11.16 -22.17 11.29
N HIS A 273 10.19 -21.39 11.76
CA HIS A 273 9.81 -21.29 13.19
C HIS A 273 8.45 -21.93 13.53
N GLY A 274 7.67 -22.37 12.54
CA GLY A 274 6.35 -22.97 12.70
C GLY A 274 5.23 -21.99 13.05
N ASN A 275 5.41 -21.15 14.07
CA ASN A 275 4.41 -20.16 14.53
C ASN A 275 5.08 -18.81 14.86
N PRO A 276 5.60 -18.09 13.86
CA PRO A 276 6.25 -16.78 14.05
C PRO A 276 5.24 -15.72 14.53
N SER A 277 5.74 -14.70 15.23
CA SER A 277 4.89 -13.57 15.69
C SER A 277 4.52 -12.58 14.58
N GLY A 278 5.25 -12.60 13.45
CA GLY A 278 5.16 -11.58 12.40
C GLY A 278 5.96 -10.30 12.68
N VAL A 279 6.48 -10.10 13.90
CA VAL A 279 7.27 -8.90 14.24
C VAL A 279 8.53 -8.81 13.38
N ASP A 280 9.32 -9.89 13.37
CA ASP A 280 10.65 -9.90 12.77
C ASP A 280 10.59 -9.60 11.26
N ASN A 281 9.67 -10.25 10.52
CA ASN A 281 9.47 -9.96 9.09
C ASN A 281 8.83 -8.58 8.86
N THR A 282 7.87 -8.14 9.69
CA THR A 282 7.26 -6.81 9.51
C THR A 282 8.28 -5.70 9.69
N VAL A 283 9.12 -5.75 10.73
CA VAL A 283 10.18 -4.73 10.95
C VAL A 283 11.26 -4.80 9.86
N ALA A 284 11.70 -6.01 9.48
CA ALA A 284 12.68 -6.18 8.40
C ALA A 284 12.13 -5.72 7.02
N THR A 285 10.80 -5.74 6.81
CA THR A 285 10.21 -5.26 5.55
C THR A 285 9.93 -3.76 5.57
N GLN A 286 9.31 -3.25 6.63
CA GLN A 286 8.84 -1.86 6.72
C GLN A 286 9.94 -0.88 7.17
N GLY A 287 10.92 -1.33 7.96
CA GLY A 287 11.90 -0.46 8.60
C GLY A 287 11.33 0.31 9.78
N LYS A 288 12.02 1.39 10.16
CA LYS A 288 11.66 2.31 11.25
C LYS A 288 11.35 1.52 12.54
N ALA A 289 10.14 1.63 13.09
CA ALA A 289 9.71 0.82 14.22
C ALA A 289 8.23 0.43 14.15
N VAL A 290 7.84 -0.56 14.96
CA VAL A 290 6.45 -0.98 15.16
C VAL A 290 6.15 -1.14 16.65
N VAL A 291 4.95 -0.75 17.06
CA VAL A 291 4.34 -1.17 18.33
C VAL A 291 3.56 -2.45 18.06
N PHE A 292 3.93 -3.53 18.75
CA PHE A 292 3.29 -4.84 18.66
C PHE A 292 2.60 -5.18 19.98
N GLN A 293 1.40 -5.76 19.91
CA GLN A 293 0.67 -6.24 21.09
C GLN A 293 -0.13 -7.50 20.76
N ARG A 294 -0.05 -8.53 21.62
CA ARG A 294 -0.81 -9.79 21.46
C ARG A 294 -1.64 -10.10 22.71
N THR A 295 -2.85 -9.56 22.77
CA THR A 295 -3.81 -9.79 23.87
C THR A 295 -4.48 -11.16 23.81
N ASP A 296 -4.71 -11.69 22.61
CA ASP A 296 -5.33 -13.00 22.35
C ASP A 296 -4.41 -13.82 21.43
N TYR A 297 -4.16 -15.08 21.78
CA TYR A 297 -3.33 -15.98 20.98
C TYR A 297 -4.11 -16.64 19.83
N GLY A 298 -5.44 -16.69 19.90
CA GLY A 298 -6.34 -17.19 18.85
C GLY A 298 -6.67 -16.15 17.78
N LYS A 299 -6.19 -14.91 17.91
CA LYS A 299 -6.33 -13.83 16.91
C LYS A 299 -4.96 -13.39 16.38
N PRO A 300 -4.89 -12.76 15.19
CA PRO A 300 -3.71 -12.04 14.75
C PRO A 300 -3.30 -10.97 15.79
N PRO A 301 -2.00 -10.74 16.01
CA PRO A 301 -1.54 -9.67 16.88
C PRO A 301 -1.84 -8.29 16.29
N SER A 302 -1.97 -7.29 17.17
CA SER A 302 -2.02 -5.88 16.77
C SER A 302 -0.62 -5.40 16.43
N VAL A 303 -0.47 -4.75 15.28
CA VAL A 303 0.79 -4.15 14.83
C VAL A 303 0.50 -2.74 14.34
N ARG A 304 1.09 -1.73 15.01
CA ARG A 304 0.99 -0.32 14.67
C ARG A 304 2.37 0.22 14.27
N PRO A 305 2.61 0.48 12.98
CA PRO A 305 3.87 1.09 12.54
C PRO A 305 4.07 2.50 13.13
N LEU A 306 5.32 2.83 13.40
CA LEU A 306 5.80 4.16 13.78
C LEU A 306 6.62 4.69 12.60
N TRP A 307 5.93 5.26 11.61
CA TRP A 307 6.55 5.72 10.36
C TRP A 307 7.55 6.87 10.58
N ASP A 308 7.23 7.76 11.52
CA ASP A 308 8.04 8.94 11.88
C ASP A 308 9.05 8.64 13.00
N PHE A 309 9.38 7.35 13.24
CA PHE A 309 10.34 6.96 14.27
C PHE A 309 11.74 7.49 13.91
N PRO A 310 12.41 8.23 14.82
CA PRO A 310 13.69 8.87 14.54
C PRO A 310 14.84 7.89 14.40
N GLU A 311 15.84 8.26 13.62
CA GLU A 311 17.11 7.53 13.54
C GLU A 311 18.02 7.89 14.73
N LEU A 312 18.36 6.89 15.54
CA LEU A 312 19.10 7.06 16.80
C LEU A 312 20.43 6.30 16.78
N PRO A 313 21.54 6.90 17.25
CA PRO A 313 22.84 6.23 17.31
C PRO A 313 22.84 5.13 18.37
N LEU A 314 23.20 3.91 17.97
CA LEU A 314 23.08 2.71 18.80
C LEU A 314 24.36 1.88 18.79
N LEU A 315 24.89 1.59 19.96
CA LEU A 315 25.91 0.56 20.13
C LEU A 315 25.23 -0.75 20.56
N LEU A 316 25.29 -1.75 19.70
CA LEU A 316 24.84 -3.12 19.96
C LEU A 316 26.04 -3.96 20.42
N VAL A 317 25.87 -4.72 21.50
CA VAL A 317 26.94 -5.58 22.05
C VAL A 317 26.40 -6.99 22.28
N ASP A 318 26.99 -7.98 21.61
CA ASP A 318 26.75 -9.41 21.89
C ASP A 318 27.65 -9.87 23.04
N SER A 319 27.03 -10.40 24.09
CA SER A 319 27.74 -10.97 25.24
C SER A 319 28.47 -12.28 24.93
N LYS A 320 28.21 -12.90 23.77
CA LYS A 320 28.64 -14.26 23.39
C LYS A 320 28.16 -15.36 24.36
N VAL A 321 27.24 -15.03 25.28
CA VAL A 321 26.63 -15.99 26.19
C VAL A 321 25.47 -16.69 25.47
N PRO A 322 25.51 -18.03 25.29
CA PRO A 322 24.41 -18.76 24.69
C PRO A 322 23.17 -18.72 25.59
N LYS A 323 22.00 -18.44 25.01
CA LYS A 323 20.72 -18.32 25.73
C LYS A 323 19.64 -19.20 25.12
N SER A 324 18.68 -19.62 25.95
CA SER A 324 17.45 -20.29 25.49
C SER A 324 16.25 -19.38 25.72
N THR A 325 15.72 -18.82 24.63
CA THR A 325 14.51 -17.97 24.68
C THR A 325 13.33 -18.71 25.33
N ALA A 326 13.15 -20.00 25.03
CA ALA A 326 12.11 -20.82 25.65
C ALA A 326 12.32 -21.00 27.16
N HIS A 327 13.57 -21.08 27.64
CA HIS A 327 13.87 -21.15 29.06
C HIS A 327 13.50 -19.86 29.79
N GLU A 328 13.93 -18.71 29.29
CA GLU A 328 13.66 -17.41 29.94
C GLU A 328 12.16 -17.07 29.91
N VAL A 329 11.46 -17.30 28.80
CA VAL A 329 10.00 -17.11 28.74
C VAL A 329 9.27 -18.04 29.73
N ALA A 330 9.67 -19.31 29.83
CA ALA A 330 9.09 -20.25 30.80
C ALA A 330 9.43 -19.87 32.25
N LYS A 331 10.58 -19.24 32.50
CA LYS A 331 11.01 -18.74 33.82
C LYS A 331 10.17 -17.55 34.27
N VAL A 332 9.93 -16.56 33.39
CA VAL A 332 9.00 -15.46 33.68
C VAL A 332 7.57 -15.97 33.87
N GLY A 333 7.12 -16.92 33.03
CA GLY A 333 5.82 -17.57 33.19
C GLY A 333 5.65 -18.28 34.54
N ARG A 334 6.67 -19.03 35.01
CA ARG A 334 6.69 -19.62 36.35
C ARG A 334 6.65 -18.55 37.44
N LEU A 335 7.50 -17.52 37.34
CA LEU A 335 7.56 -16.42 38.32
C LEU A 335 6.20 -15.70 38.44
N ARG A 336 5.53 -15.46 37.30
CA ARG A 336 4.17 -14.88 37.24
C ARG A 336 3.14 -15.77 37.94
N ASN A 337 3.21 -17.09 37.76
CA ASN A 337 2.30 -18.01 38.42
C ASN A 337 2.53 -18.09 39.94
N THR A 338 3.79 -18.00 40.41
CA THR A 338 4.12 -18.00 41.84
C THR A 338 3.82 -16.66 42.52
N HIS A 339 4.05 -15.53 41.84
CA HIS A 339 3.91 -14.19 42.40
C HIS A 339 3.07 -13.25 41.50
N PRO A 340 1.79 -13.59 41.22
CA PRO A 340 1.00 -12.94 40.17
C PRO A 340 0.76 -11.44 40.39
N LYS A 341 0.66 -10.98 41.64
CA LYS A 341 0.51 -9.54 41.95
C LYS A 341 1.80 -8.77 41.66
N ILE A 342 2.94 -9.27 42.11
CA ILE A 342 4.25 -8.60 41.98
C ILE A 342 4.64 -8.58 40.50
N VAL A 343 4.64 -9.74 39.85
CA VAL A 343 5.02 -9.86 38.44
C VAL A 343 4.00 -9.17 37.54
N GLY A 344 2.70 -9.22 37.86
CA GLY A 344 1.68 -8.43 37.18
C GLY A 344 2.02 -6.95 37.18
N SER A 345 2.31 -6.36 38.35
CA SER A 345 2.70 -4.95 38.46
C SER A 345 4.04 -4.61 37.76
N ILE A 346 5.00 -5.54 37.69
CA ILE A 346 6.23 -5.35 36.91
C ILE A 346 5.91 -5.32 35.41
N LEU A 347 5.08 -6.23 34.92
CA LEU A 347 4.66 -6.27 33.51
C LEU A 347 3.81 -5.05 33.13
N ASP A 348 2.93 -4.59 34.03
CA ASP A 348 2.17 -3.33 33.88
C ASP A 348 3.09 -2.09 33.89
N ALA A 349 4.22 -2.14 34.59
CA ALA A 349 5.21 -1.06 34.56
C ALA A 349 6.00 -1.05 33.24
N ILE A 350 6.39 -2.22 32.71
CA ILE A 350 7.04 -2.33 31.39
C ILE A 350 6.10 -1.85 30.28
N ASP A 351 4.81 -2.18 30.37
CA ASP A 351 3.76 -1.71 29.45
C ASP A 351 3.71 -0.17 29.40
N LYS A 352 3.61 0.48 30.57
CA LYS A 352 3.61 1.95 30.69
C LYS A 352 4.91 2.61 30.23
N VAL A 353 6.05 1.97 30.48
CA VAL A 353 7.35 2.44 29.97
C VAL A 353 7.40 2.34 28.44
N THR A 354 6.79 1.30 27.87
CA THR A 354 6.67 1.12 26.41
C THR A 354 5.77 2.20 25.79
N GLU A 355 4.59 2.44 26.37
CA GLU A 355 3.66 3.50 25.96
C GLU A 355 4.32 4.88 26.03
N ALA A 356 4.88 5.25 27.18
CA ALA A 356 5.57 6.52 27.37
C ALA A 356 6.76 6.70 26.40
N SER A 357 7.48 5.62 26.08
CA SER A 357 8.57 5.67 25.10
C SER A 357 8.05 5.90 23.68
N ALA A 358 6.92 5.30 23.30
CA ALA A 358 6.30 5.55 22.01
C ALA A 358 5.84 7.02 21.87
N ASP A 359 5.26 7.58 22.93
CA ASP A 359 4.80 8.97 22.96
C ASP A 359 5.99 9.95 22.83
N VAL A 360 7.08 9.73 23.58
CA VAL A 360 8.30 10.55 23.49
C VAL A 360 8.94 10.46 22.10
N LEU A 361 9.07 9.24 21.55
CA LEU A 361 9.71 9.00 20.25
C LEU A 361 8.86 9.44 19.04
N THR A 362 7.61 9.86 19.25
CA THR A 362 6.74 10.41 18.20
C THR A 362 6.29 11.85 18.48
N GLU A 363 6.90 12.52 19.46
CA GLU A 363 6.60 13.91 19.79
C GLU A 363 7.12 14.88 18.70
N VAL A 364 6.27 15.81 18.29
CA VAL A 364 6.63 16.86 17.33
C VAL A 364 7.67 17.78 17.95
N GLY A 365 8.91 17.69 17.47
CA GLY A 365 10.05 18.46 17.99
C GLY A 365 11.09 17.63 18.75
N PHE A 366 10.94 16.31 18.83
CA PHE A 366 12.01 15.42 19.33
C PHE A 366 13.29 15.56 18.48
N ASP A 367 14.37 16.08 19.08
CA ASP A 367 15.66 16.29 18.41
C ASP A 367 16.65 15.16 18.76
N THR A 368 17.13 14.42 17.76
CA THR A 368 18.10 13.34 17.94
C THR A 368 19.50 13.82 18.31
N GLN A 369 19.77 15.12 18.22
CA GLN A 369 21.02 15.75 18.66
C GLN A 369 20.91 16.38 20.06
N SER A 370 19.70 16.44 20.63
CA SER A 370 19.43 16.95 21.96
C SER A 370 19.70 15.87 23.02
N GLU A 371 20.72 16.08 23.87
CA GLU A 371 20.96 15.16 25.01
C GLU A 371 19.74 15.13 25.95
N ALA A 372 19.01 16.24 26.07
CA ALA A 372 17.82 16.32 26.92
C ALA A 372 16.68 15.42 26.39
N ASP A 373 16.48 15.33 25.08
CA ASP A 373 15.43 14.49 24.50
C ASP A 373 15.83 13.02 24.43
N LEU A 374 17.09 12.73 24.07
CA LEU A 374 17.64 11.38 24.18
C LEU A 374 17.64 10.86 25.62
N ALA A 375 17.88 11.71 26.62
CA ALA A 375 17.80 11.33 28.03
C ALA A 375 16.40 10.88 28.45
N ARG A 376 15.33 11.48 27.92
CA ARG A 376 13.95 11.03 28.20
C ARG A 376 13.72 9.57 27.80
N VAL A 377 14.31 9.14 26.68
CA VAL A 377 14.24 7.75 26.19
C VAL A 377 15.25 6.86 26.94
N GLY A 378 16.46 7.35 27.20
CA GLY A 378 17.51 6.62 27.91
C GLY A 378 17.20 6.33 29.38
N GLU A 379 16.52 7.24 30.07
CA GLU A 379 15.97 7.01 31.42
C GLU A 379 14.91 5.90 31.39
N LEU A 380 14.01 5.92 30.40
CA LEU A 380 13.01 4.85 30.19
C LEU A 380 13.69 3.51 29.85
N MET A 381 14.76 3.48 29.06
CA MET A 381 15.56 2.27 28.81
C MET A 381 16.15 1.72 30.11
N THR A 382 16.70 2.59 30.96
CA THR A 382 17.29 2.24 32.26
C THR A 382 16.24 1.67 33.21
N ILE A 383 15.04 2.28 33.26
CA ILE A 383 13.90 1.78 34.03
C ILE A 383 13.45 0.40 33.51
N ASN A 384 13.31 0.23 32.19
CA ASN A 384 12.94 -1.07 31.61
C ASN A 384 13.99 -2.15 31.94
N HIS A 385 15.28 -1.83 31.85
CA HIS A 385 16.34 -2.76 32.24
C HIS A 385 16.23 -3.20 33.71
N GLY A 386 15.99 -2.27 34.63
CA GLY A 386 15.74 -2.60 36.05
C GLY A 386 14.51 -3.48 36.27
N LEU A 387 13.45 -3.30 35.49
CA LEU A 387 12.25 -4.15 35.51
C LEU A 387 12.56 -5.56 34.95
N LEU A 388 13.36 -5.67 33.89
CA LEU A 388 13.79 -6.95 33.32
C LEU A 388 14.76 -7.72 34.24
N VAL A 389 15.66 -7.02 34.94
CA VAL A 389 16.45 -7.57 36.05
C VAL A 389 15.52 -8.11 37.15
N SER A 390 14.44 -7.39 37.48
CA SER A 390 13.45 -7.81 38.48
C SER A 390 12.60 -9.01 38.06
N LEU A 391 12.40 -9.24 36.74
CA LEU A 391 11.85 -10.49 36.20
C LEU A 391 12.88 -11.65 36.21
N GLY A 392 14.13 -11.38 36.57
CA GLY A 392 15.21 -12.35 36.65
C GLY A 392 15.80 -12.73 35.29
N VAL A 393 15.53 -11.98 34.22
CA VAL A 393 15.96 -12.32 32.84
C VAL A 393 17.27 -11.64 32.40
N SER A 394 17.95 -10.89 33.27
CA SER A 394 19.30 -10.40 32.97
C SER A 394 20.38 -11.46 33.28
N HIS A 395 21.63 -11.15 32.95
CA HIS A 395 22.80 -12.02 33.11
C HIS A 395 24.03 -11.19 33.50
N PRO A 396 24.98 -11.69 34.33
CA PRO A 396 26.14 -10.92 34.78
C PRO A 396 26.96 -10.27 33.65
N ARG A 397 27.18 -10.94 32.51
CA ARG A 397 27.83 -10.31 31.34
C ARG A 397 27.04 -9.16 30.70
N LEU A 398 25.71 -9.13 30.80
CA LEU A 398 24.90 -8.00 30.33
C LEU A 398 24.99 -6.82 31.32
N GLU A 399 24.95 -7.09 32.62
CA GLU A 399 25.18 -6.07 33.65
C GLU A 399 26.60 -5.48 33.54
N ARG A 400 27.59 -6.29 33.16
CA ARG A 400 28.97 -5.84 32.96
C ARG A 400 29.10 -4.85 31.80
N VAL A 401 28.46 -5.09 30.65
CA VAL A 401 28.43 -4.10 29.57
C VAL A 401 27.74 -2.81 30.03
N ARG A 402 26.62 -2.94 30.76
CA ARG A 402 25.91 -1.79 31.34
C ARG A 402 26.81 -0.97 32.26
N GLU A 403 27.53 -1.63 33.17
CA GLU A 403 28.49 -1.02 34.10
C GLU A 403 29.62 -0.28 33.36
N LEU A 404 30.20 -0.87 32.31
CA LEU A 404 31.27 -0.26 31.52
C LEU A 404 30.78 1.02 30.81
N VAL A 405 29.59 0.98 30.20
CA VAL A 405 28.96 2.14 29.55
C VAL A 405 28.60 3.23 30.57
N ASP A 406 27.96 2.84 31.68
CA ASP A 406 27.57 3.73 32.78
C ASP A 406 28.81 4.45 33.35
N HIS A 407 29.92 3.73 33.56
CA HIS A 407 31.17 4.25 34.13
C HIS A 407 31.85 5.29 33.23
N GLN A 408 31.86 5.08 31.90
CA GLN A 408 32.39 6.06 30.95
C GLN A 408 31.39 7.22 30.67
N GLY A 409 30.12 7.06 31.04
CA GLY A 409 29.04 8.02 30.83
C GLY A 409 28.65 8.18 29.36
N ILE A 410 28.75 7.11 28.56
CA ILE A 410 28.64 7.13 27.09
C ILE A 410 27.19 7.08 26.60
N GLY A 411 26.30 6.42 27.33
CA GLY A 411 24.94 6.14 26.86
C GLY A 411 24.07 5.47 27.91
N TRP A 412 22.92 4.96 27.48
CA TRP A 412 21.99 4.20 28.32
C TRP A 412 21.83 2.79 27.77
N THR A 413 22.23 1.79 28.56
CA THR A 413 22.27 0.38 28.13
C THR A 413 21.12 -0.43 28.71
N LYS A 414 20.52 -1.29 27.88
CA LYS A 414 19.56 -2.32 28.31
C LYS A 414 19.74 -3.62 27.52
N LEU A 415 19.37 -4.76 28.11
CA LEU A 415 19.28 -6.02 27.35
C LEU A 415 18.23 -5.91 26.22
N THR A 416 18.35 -6.73 25.18
CA THR A 416 17.31 -6.83 24.13
C THR A 416 16.90 -8.27 23.85
N GLY A 417 15.62 -8.46 23.54
CA GLY A 417 15.03 -9.79 23.36
C GLY A 417 14.95 -10.58 24.67
N ALA A 418 15.26 -11.88 24.60
CA ALA A 418 14.94 -12.81 25.69
C ALA A 418 15.78 -12.65 26.98
N GLY A 419 16.93 -11.98 26.94
CA GLY A 419 17.86 -11.95 28.06
C GLY A 419 18.52 -13.30 28.35
N GLY A 420 19.08 -13.46 29.56
CA GLY A 420 19.86 -14.64 29.99
C GLY A 420 21.22 -14.77 29.29
N GLY A 421 21.64 -13.77 28.51
CA GLY A 421 22.75 -13.80 27.58
C GLY A 421 22.39 -13.07 26.28
N GLY A 422 23.06 -13.37 25.16
CA GLY A 422 22.84 -12.69 23.89
C GLY A 422 23.20 -11.20 23.94
N CYS A 423 22.41 -10.35 23.29
CA CYS A 423 22.74 -8.94 23.08
C CYS A 423 22.14 -7.96 24.10
N CYS A 424 22.83 -6.84 24.27
CA CYS A 424 22.30 -5.59 24.81
C CYS A 424 22.47 -4.45 23.80
N ILE A 425 21.63 -3.42 23.94
CA ILE A 425 21.65 -2.21 23.14
C ILE A 425 21.94 -1.00 24.03
N THR A 426 22.72 -0.06 23.50
CA THR A 426 23.10 1.17 24.17
C THR A 426 22.72 2.35 23.29
N LEU A 427 21.81 3.20 23.77
CA LEU A 427 21.52 4.49 23.14
C LEU A 427 22.68 5.44 23.45
N LEU A 428 23.41 5.85 22.41
CA LEU A 428 24.58 6.72 22.57
C LEU A 428 24.17 8.17 22.81
N LYS A 429 24.91 8.87 23.68
CA LYS A 429 24.76 10.32 23.86
C LYS A 429 25.28 11.10 22.65
N PRO A 430 24.76 12.30 22.37
CA PRO A 430 25.30 13.15 21.33
C PRO A 430 26.64 13.74 21.81
N GLY A 431 27.63 13.82 20.90
CA GLY A 431 28.91 14.47 21.20
C GLY A 431 29.84 13.73 22.18
N VAL A 432 29.71 12.41 22.33
CA VAL A 432 30.65 11.61 23.14
C VAL A 432 32.08 11.76 22.62
N GLU A 433 33.01 12.07 23.52
CA GLU A 433 34.45 12.17 23.21
C GLU A 433 34.98 10.84 22.65
N ARG A 434 35.66 10.87 21.49
CA ARG A 434 36.20 9.66 20.85
C ARG A 434 37.09 8.83 21.80
N ALA A 435 37.92 9.49 22.62
CA ALA A 435 38.75 8.83 23.63
C ALA A 435 37.97 8.06 24.73
N LYS A 436 36.68 8.34 24.94
CA LYS A 436 35.80 7.53 25.81
C LYS A 436 35.31 6.28 25.08
N LEU A 437 34.93 6.42 23.80
CA LEU A 437 34.57 5.29 22.93
C LEU A 437 35.75 4.33 22.79
N ASP A 438 36.94 4.82 22.42
CA ASP A 438 38.15 4.00 22.25
C ASP A 438 38.47 3.17 23.51
N ARG A 439 38.31 3.75 24.72
CA ARG A 439 38.46 3.02 26.00
C ARG A 439 37.37 1.98 26.25
N LEU A 440 36.12 2.28 25.90
CA LEU A 440 35.04 1.29 25.98
C LEU A 440 35.28 0.15 25.00
N GLU A 441 35.73 0.46 23.79
CA GLU A 441 36.05 -0.53 22.75
C GLU A 441 37.16 -1.49 23.19
N GLU A 442 38.25 -0.97 23.78
CA GLU A 442 39.34 -1.74 24.37
C GLU A 442 38.83 -2.65 25.51
N GLN A 443 38.05 -2.10 26.45
CA GLN A 443 37.46 -2.85 27.56
C GLN A 443 36.49 -3.95 27.11
N LEU A 444 35.76 -3.74 26.02
CA LEU A 444 34.86 -4.73 25.44
C LEU A 444 35.63 -5.87 24.75
N ASP A 445 36.70 -5.56 24.02
CA ASP A 445 37.53 -6.56 23.33
C ASP A 445 38.33 -7.43 24.32
N ASP A 446 38.89 -6.82 25.37
CA ASP A 446 39.58 -7.49 26.48
C ASP A 446 38.67 -8.51 27.19
N GLU A 447 37.40 -8.16 27.38
CA GLU A 447 36.39 -9.06 27.95
C GLU A 447 35.66 -9.93 26.90
N HIS A 448 36.15 -9.97 25.67
CA HIS A 448 35.65 -10.79 24.55
C HIS A 448 34.15 -10.59 24.26
N PHE A 449 33.69 -9.35 24.33
CA PHE A 449 32.42 -8.93 23.77
C PHE A 449 32.58 -8.69 22.26
N GLU A 450 31.48 -8.78 21.51
CA GLU A 450 31.47 -8.39 20.10
C GLU A 450 30.56 -7.17 19.94
N LYS A 451 31.10 -6.11 19.34
CA LYS A 451 30.49 -4.78 19.24
C LYS A 451 30.08 -4.44 17.81
N PHE A 452 28.97 -3.73 17.67
CA PHE A 452 28.46 -3.21 16.41
C PHE A 452 27.92 -1.79 16.64
N GLU A 453 28.58 -0.80 16.06
CA GLU A 453 27.98 0.53 15.90
C GLU A 453 26.92 0.46 14.80
N THR A 454 25.74 0.99 15.06
CA THR A 454 24.62 0.96 14.12
C THR A 454 23.61 2.07 14.41
N THR A 455 22.60 2.21 13.55
CA THR A 455 21.49 3.15 13.74
C THR A 455 20.22 2.38 14.05
N LEU A 456 19.50 2.78 15.09
CA LEU A 456 18.15 2.32 15.41
C LEU A 456 17.13 3.14 14.62
N GLY A 457 16.10 2.52 14.05
CA GLY A 457 15.13 3.21 13.20
C GLY A 457 15.54 3.30 11.73
N GLY A 458 16.46 2.44 11.27
CA GLY A 458 16.88 2.39 9.88
C GLY A 458 15.77 1.97 8.89
N ASP A 459 15.97 2.22 7.60
CA ASP A 459 15.01 1.91 6.55
C ASP A 459 14.84 0.41 6.28
N GLY A 460 13.64 0.04 5.81
CA GLY A 460 13.18 -1.33 5.58
C GLY A 460 13.83 -2.02 4.38
N VAL A 461 13.06 -2.84 3.67
CA VAL A 461 13.57 -3.53 2.47
C VAL A 461 14.04 -2.52 1.40
N GLY A 462 15.28 -2.69 0.95
CA GLY A 462 15.91 -1.87 -0.09
C GLY A 462 16.26 -2.70 -1.32
N VAL A 463 16.24 -2.08 -2.50
CA VAL A 463 16.55 -2.75 -3.77
C VAL A 463 17.46 -1.85 -4.60
N LEU A 464 18.59 -2.38 -5.06
CA LEU A 464 19.52 -1.73 -5.99
C LEU A 464 19.36 -2.37 -7.37
N TRP A 465 18.79 -1.62 -8.31
CA TRP A 465 18.42 -2.11 -9.65
C TRP A 465 18.81 -1.09 -10.74
N PRO A 466 19.74 -1.41 -11.66
CA PRO A 466 20.68 -2.53 -11.62
C PRO A 466 21.66 -2.43 -10.44
N ALA A 467 22.33 -3.52 -10.08
CA ALA A 467 23.35 -3.56 -9.03
C ALA A 467 24.63 -2.85 -9.48
N VAL A 468 24.68 -1.53 -9.32
CA VAL A 468 25.77 -0.67 -9.82
C VAL A 468 26.26 0.27 -8.73
N LEU A 469 27.57 0.29 -8.53
CA LEU A 469 28.31 1.26 -7.73
C LEU A 469 28.46 2.57 -8.50
N LYS A 470 28.18 3.68 -7.82
CA LYS A 470 28.47 5.04 -8.27
C LYS A 470 29.42 5.66 -7.26
N ASN A 471 30.59 6.10 -7.71
CA ASN A 471 31.73 6.44 -6.85
C ASN A 471 32.05 7.95 -6.84
N GLY A 472 31.24 8.79 -7.49
CA GLY A 472 31.46 10.23 -7.59
C GLY A 472 32.60 10.64 -8.53
N MET A 473 32.99 9.76 -9.46
CA MET A 473 34.01 10.01 -10.48
C MET A 473 33.41 10.03 -11.88
N ASP A 474 34.16 10.47 -12.90
CA ASP A 474 33.70 10.62 -14.29
C ASP A 474 33.04 9.35 -14.88
N GLU A 475 33.37 8.15 -14.37
CA GLU A 475 32.74 6.87 -14.74
C GLU A 475 31.24 6.78 -14.36
N ASP A 476 30.75 7.62 -13.45
CA ASP A 476 29.33 7.69 -13.07
C ASP A 476 28.46 8.31 -14.18
N GLU A 477 29.02 9.18 -15.03
CA GLU A 477 28.34 9.73 -16.21
C GLU A 477 28.20 8.67 -17.34
N GLU A 478 29.11 7.70 -17.40
CA GLU A 478 29.01 6.55 -18.33
C GLU A 478 28.15 5.39 -17.78
N GLY A 479 27.60 5.53 -16.57
CA GLY A 479 26.59 4.63 -16.01
C GLY A 479 27.02 3.83 -14.77
N GLY A 480 28.24 4.02 -14.26
CA GLY A 480 28.74 3.38 -13.03
C GLY A 480 29.24 1.94 -13.19
N MET A 481 29.84 1.41 -12.11
CA MET A 481 30.51 0.11 -12.11
C MET A 481 29.60 -1.02 -11.59
N GLU A 482 29.30 -2.03 -12.41
CA GLU A 482 28.47 -3.18 -11.99
C GLU A 482 29.10 -3.96 -10.82
N ILE A 483 28.27 -4.31 -9.83
CA ILE A 483 28.64 -5.12 -8.67
C ILE A 483 28.73 -6.58 -9.13
N ASP A 484 29.91 -6.95 -9.60
CA ASP A 484 30.22 -8.34 -9.97
C ASP A 484 30.17 -9.27 -8.74
N LEU A 485 29.76 -10.51 -8.96
CA LEU A 485 29.68 -11.57 -7.96
C LEU A 485 31.04 -11.79 -7.27
N GLU A 486 32.14 -11.71 -8.02
CA GLU A 486 33.49 -11.87 -7.48
C GLU A 486 33.81 -10.76 -6.46
N LYS A 487 33.44 -9.50 -6.75
CA LYS A 487 33.63 -8.37 -5.82
C LYS A 487 32.82 -8.57 -4.54
N PHE A 488 31.54 -8.93 -4.66
CA PHE A 488 30.65 -9.16 -3.52
C PHE A 488 31.09 -10.35 -2.63
N LEU A 489 31.70 -11.38 -3.23
CA LEU A 489 32.32 -12.49 -2.49
C LEU A 489 33.66 -12.10 -1.85
N SER A 490 34.47 -11.28 -2.53
CA SER A 490 35.78 -10.81 -2.03
C SER A 490 35.71 -9.74 -0.94
N ALA A 491 34.52 -9.19 -0.66
CA ALA A 491 34.32 -8.16 0.33
C ALA A 491 34.69 -8.66 1.75
N GLU A 492 35.79 -8.13 2.29
CA GLU A 492 36.33 -8.44 3.61
C GLU A 492 35.51 -7.78 4.73
N GLY A 493 35.02 -8.61 5.66
CA GLY A 493 34.27 -8.16 6.84
C GLY A 493 32.96 -7.42 6.53
N ASN A 494 32.36 -6.85 7.57
CA ASN A 494 31.09 -6.12 7.46
C ASN A 494 31.25 -4.81 6.68
N GLU A 495 32.31 -4.04 6.98
CA GLU A 495 32.59 -2.78 6.30
C GLU A 495 32.84 -2.93 4.79
N GLY A 496 33.48 -4.02 4.38
CA GLY A 496 33.70 -4.30 2.95
C GLY A 496 32.38 -4.52 2.21
N VAL A 497 31.44 -5.24 2.82
CA VAL A 497 30.10 -5.47 2.25
C VAL A 497 29.34 -4.14 2.17
N GLU A 498 29.31 -3.34 3.23
CA GLU A 498 28.57 -2.07 3.26
C GLU A 498 29.16 -1.03 2.29
N ARG A 499 30.50 -0.95 2.17
CA ARG A 499 31.18 -0.11 1.17
C ARG A 499 30.86 -0.50 -0.28
N THR A 500 30.46 -1.74 -0.56
CA THR A 500 29.97 -2.12 -1.90
C THR A 500 28.54 -1.64 -2.21
N THR A 501 27.90 -0.87 -1.31
CA THR A 501 26.46 -0.55 -1.41
C THR A 501 26.00 0.89 -1.13
N HIS A 502 26.85 1.82 -0.64
CA HIS A 502 26.41 3.14 -0.14
C HIS A 502 26.89 4.38 -0.92
N ASN A 503 26.04 5.42 -0.93
CA ASN A 503 26.30 6.81 -1.36
C ASN A 503 25.73 7.77 -0.29
N ALA A 504 26.48 8.76 0.21
CA ALA A 504 26.03 9.71 1.27
C ALA A 504 26.84 11.04 1.28
N PRO A 505 26.26 12.20 1.70
CA PRO A 505 26.71 12.92 2.93
C PRO A 505 25.57 13.78 3.63
N PRO A 506 25.81 14.82 4.49
CA PRO A 506 25.83 14.74 5.97
C PRO A 506 24.91 15.77 6.75
N SER A 507 25.10 15.93 8.07
CA SER A 507 24.12 16.48 9.08
C SER A 507 24.53 17.74 9.91
N SER A 508 23.61 18.24 10.78
CA SER A 508 23.76 18.85 12.16
C SER A 508 23.30 20.32 12.46
N THR A 509 22.62 20.57 13.62
CA THR A 509 22.99 21.48 14.79
C THR A 509 21.87 22.04 15.75
N ASN A 510 21.85 21.57 17.02
CA ASN A 510 21.69 22.17 18.40
C ASN A 510 20.70 23.32 18.84
N HIS A 511 20.01 23.21 20.02
CA HIS A 511 20.37 23.84 21.36
C HIS A 511 19.29 23.98 22.52
N SER A 512 19.58 23.41 23.71
CA SER A 512 19.45 23.95 25.13
C SER A 512 18.12 24.02 26.00
N THR A 513 18.27 23.99 27.35
CA THR A 513 17.29 23.62 28.43
C THR A 513 17.30 24.51 29.72
N LEU A 514 16.36 24.35 30.70
CA LEU A 514 16.50 24.68 32.17
C LEU A 514 15.29 24.24 33.10
N SER A 515 15.50 24.04 34.44
CA SER A 515 14.48 23.60 35.47
C SER A 515 14.84 23.97 36.95
N ILE A 516 13.90 23.92 37.96
CA ILE A 516 14.09 23.87 39.47
C ILE A 516 12.84 23.27 40.23
N ASN A 517 12.99 22.70 41.45
CA ASN A 517 11.93 22.14 42.37
C ASN A 517 12.17 22.46 43.92
N PRO A 518 11.20 22.38 44.88
CA PRO A 518 11.34 22.88 46.29
C PRO A 518 11.05 21.89 47.50
N GLY A 519 11.04 22.37 48.76
CA GLY A 519 10.89 21.58 50.04
C GLY A 519 9.96 22.15 51.17
N ASN A 520 9.92 21.53 52.38
CA ASN A 520 8.75 21.52 53.33
C ASN A 520 9.00 22.03 54.82
N PRO A 521 7.97 22.43 55.65
CA PRO A 521 8.12 23.21 56.92
C PRO A 521 7.79 22.53 58.30
N GLN A 522 7.84 23.28 59.43
CA GLN A 522 8.03 22.77 60.83
C GLN A 522 7.19 23.36 62.04
N THR A 523 6.01 23.98 61.91
CA THR A 523 5.41 24.80 63.01
C THR A 523 4.18 24.25 63.76
N VAL A 524 3.75 24.94 64.83
CA VAL A 524 2.53 24.62 65.62
C VAL A 524 1.24 24.96 64.85
N ARG A 525 1.28 25.91 63.91
CA ARG A 525 0.15 26.21 63.01
C ARG A 525 -0.18 25.01 62.13
N ASP A 526 0.85 24.32 61.65
CA ASP A 526 0.75 23.12 60.81
C ASP A 526 0.14 21.95 61.61
N ARG A 527 0.48 21.84 62.90
CA ARG A 527 -0.14 20.87 63.83
C ARG A 527 -1.61 21.18 64.17
N SER A 528 -2.02 22.45 64.17
CA SER A 528 -3.42 22.84 64.35
C SER A 528 -4.26 22.59 63.09
N GLN A 529 -3.70 22.77 61.89
CA GLN A 529 -4.36 22.36 60.64
C GLN A 529 -4.57 20.84 60.55
N ALA A 530 -3.61 20.04 61.02
CA ALA A 530 -3.77 18.58 61.10
C ALA A 530 -4.95 18.14 61.98
N ARG A 531 -5.32 18.91 63.02
CA ARG A 531 -6.53 18.67 63.83
C ARG A 531 -7.82 19.16 63.16
N PHE A 532 -7.76 20.23 62.37
CA PHE A 532 -8.90 20.73 61.59
C PHE A 532 -9.35 19.70 60.52
N ALA A 533 -8.42 18.91 59.98
CA ALA A 533 -8.67 17.88 58.98
C ALA A 533 -9.43 16.62 59.50
N LEU A 534 -9.58 16.44 60.81
CA LEU A 534 -10.25 15.28 61.42
C LEU A 534 -11.79 15.42 61.53
N ALA A 535 -12.33 16.63 61.33
CA ALA A 535 -13.75 16.93 61.54
C ALA A 535 -14.60 16.90 60.23
N ARG A 536 -14.00 16.55 59.08
CA ARG A 536 -14.65 16.56 57.76
C ARG A 536 -14.32 15.29 56.95
N PRO A 537 -14.94 14.14 57.25
CA PRO A 537 -14.48 12.83 56.76
C PRO A 537 -14.43 12.70 55.22
N PHE A 538 -15.26 13.45 54.49
CA PHE A 538 -15.24 13.45 53.01
C PHE A 538 -14.15 14.35 52.39
N GLU A 539 -13.71 15.42 53.06
CA GLU A 539 -12.55 16.20 52.60
C GLU A 539 -11.24 15.48 52.94
N THR A 540 -11.20 14.75 54.07
CA THR A 540 -10.05 13.90 54.42
C THR A 540 -9.84 12.79 53.39
N LEU A 541 -10.92 12.22 52.84
CA LEU A 541 -10.88 11.21 51.77
C LEU A 541 -10.27 11.76 50.47
N LEU A 542 -10.70 12.97 50.05
CA LEU A 542 -10.17 13.68 48.88
C LEU A 542 -8.72 14.16 49.06
N GLN A 543 -8.31 14.56 50.28
CA GLN A 543 -6.94 14.99 50.56
C GLN A 543 -5.95 13.83 50.76
N GLN A 544 -6.35 12.74 51.43
CA GLN A 544 -5.49 11.57 51.62
C GLN A 544 -5.20 10.84 50.31
N GLN A 545 -6.09 10.93 49.32
CA GLN A 545 -5.90 10.32 47.99
C GLN A 545 -5.41 11.29 46.90
N LYS A 546 -4.92 12.50 47.25
CA LYS A 546 -4.21 13.45 46.36
C LYS A 546 -4.77 13.59 44.90
N GLY A 547 -6.08 13.48 44.71
CA GLY A 547 -6.71 13.53 43.38
C GLY A 547 -6.44 12.34 42.44
N THR A 548 -5.92 11.21 42.94
CA THR A 548 -5.55 10.02 42.13
C THR A 548 -6.50 8.82 42.26
N ALA A 549 -7.66 8.98 42.91
CA ALA A 549 -8.65 7.90 43.04
C ALA A 549 -9.69 7.98 41.91
N ALA A 550 -9.99 6.83 41.30
CA ALA A 550 -11.04 6.72 40.27
C ALA A 550 -12.45 6.80 40.90
N LEU A 551 -13.37 7.45 40.18
CA LEU A 551 -14.77 7.61 40.60
C LEU A 551 -15.54 6.27 40.74
N SER A 552 -15.02 5.20 40.15
CA SER A 552 -15.49 3.81 40.29
C SER A 552 -15.38 3.26 41.73
N ALA A 553 -14.63 3.90 42.62
CA ALA A 553 -14.57 3.56 44.05
C ALA A 553 -15.76 4.09 44.88
N LEU A 554 -16.60 4.96 44.32
CA LEU A 554 -17.80 5.50 44.98
C LEU A 554 -19.06 4.72 44.59
N SER A 555 -20.05 4.64 45.49
CA SER A 555 -21.33 4.00 45.14
C SER A 555 -22.09 4.85 44.12
N GLN A 556 -22.95 4.21 43.32
CA GLN A 556 -23.78 4.90 42.33
C GLN A 556 -24.69 5.98 42.96
N ALA A 557 -25.08 5.81 44.24
CA ALA A 557 -25.83 6.82 44.99
C ALA A 557 -24.97 8.04 45.35
N ASP A 558 -23.72 7.81 45.76
CA ASP A 558 -22.77 8.89 46.11
C ASP A 558 -22.36 9.69 44.88
N GLN A 559 -22.10 9.01 43.75
CA GLN A 559 -21.85 9.64 42.44
C GLN A 559 -22.99 10.58 42.05
N VAL A 560 -24.25 10.14 42.17
CA VAL A 560 -25.44 10.93 41.82
C VAL A 560 -25.66 12.10 42.80
N ALA A 561 -25.49 11.89 44.10
CA ALA A 561 -25.63 12.94 45.11
C ALA A 561 -24.55 14.04 44.97
N TRP A 562 -23.32 13.64 44.65
CA TRP A 562 -22.20 14.52 44.38
C TRP A 562 -22.43 15.36 43.10
N LEU A 563 -22.89 14.72 42.01
CA LEU A 563 -23.19 15.40 40.75
C LEU A 563 -24.32 16.43 40.91
N ALA A 564 -25.40 16.06 41.61
CA ALA A 564 -26.54 16.92 41.87
C ALA A 564 -26.17 18.18 42.66
N THR A 565 -25.29 18.04 43.66
CA THR A 565 -24.82 19.15 44.50
C THR A 565 -23.99 20.16 43.70
N ARG A 566 -23.12 19.70 42.80
CA ARG A 566 -22.33 20.58 41.92
C ARG A 566 -23.17 21.29 40.86
N ILE A 567 -24.09 20.57 40.18
CA ILE A 567 -24.99 21.16 39.18
C ILE A 567 -25.83 22.29 39.80
N ALA A 568 -26.37 22.08 41.02
CA ALA A 568 -27.09 23.11 41.75
C ALA A 568 -26.21 24.33 42.08
N SER A 569 -24.96 24.12 42.50
CA SER A 569 -24.02 25.21 42.83
C SER A 569 -23.61 26.07 41.62
N ARG A 570 -23.50 25.48 40.42
CA ARG A 570 -23.11 26.21 39.19
C ARG A 570 -24.28 26.92 38.52
N LEU A 571 -25.48 26.35 38.55
CA LEU A 571 -26.71 27.05 38.15
C LEU A 571 -26.95 28.31 38.99
N ALA A 572 -26.48 28.33 40.24
CA ALA A 572 -26.52 29.50 41.13
C ALA A 572 -25.42 30.54 40.87
N ALA A 573 -24.40 30.23 40.06
CA ALA A 573 -23.17 31.02 39.93
C ALA A 573 -22.95 31.70 38.56
N ARG A 574 -23.81 31.47 37.56
CA ARG A 574 -23.78 32.26 36.32
C ARG A 574 -24.36 33.66 36.59
N PRO A 575 -23.61 34.76 36.38
CA PRO A 575 -24.20 36.09 36.45
C PRO A 575 -25.22 36.24 35.31
N ALA A 576 -26.37 36.82 35.63
CA ALA A 576 -27.36 37.17 34.62
C ALA A 576 -26.78 38.26 33.72
N LEU A 577 -26.35 37.90 32.51
CA LEU A 577 -26.10 38.87 31.45
C LEU A 577 -27.41 39.61 31.17
N SER A 578 -27.34 40.93 31.25
CA SER A 578 -28.51 41.80 31.27
C SER A 578 -29.22 41.84 29.93
N SER A 579 -30.46 41.34 29.89
CA SER A 579 -31.49 41.90 29.01
C SER A 579 -32.77 42.14 29.82
N SER A 580 -33.21 43.38 29.82
CA SER A 580 -34.38 43.84 30.55
C SER A 580 -35.67 43.49 29.79
N SER A 581 -36.22 42.29 30.05
CA SER A 581 -37.66 41.99 29.90
C SER A 581 -37.99 40.60 30.47
N ILE A 582 -39.27 40.21 30.45
CA ILE A 582 -39.81 38.93 30.95
C ILE A 582 -39.85 38.82 32.49
N THR A 583 -40.61 39.72 33.10
CA THR A 583 -41.33 39.38 34.33
C THR A 583 -42.49 38.41 34.04
N SER A 584 -42.63 37.42 34.93
CA SER A 584 -43.79 36.53 35.15
C SER A 584 -43.86 35.18 34.38
N GLY A 585 -43.84 34.09 35.17
CA GLY A 585 -44.08 32.71 34.70
C GLY A 585 -42.98 31.70 35.03
N GLY A 586 -42.80 31.34 36.31
CA GLY A 586 -42.08 30.11 36.71
C GLY A 586 -40.61 30.23 37.13
N THR A 587 -39.81 31.12 36.53
CA THR A 587 -38.35 31.18 36.76
C THR A 587 -37.90 32.12 37.88
N ALA A 588 -38.72 33.10 38.25
CA ALA A 588 -38.37 34.14 39.24
C ALA A 588 -38.25 33.67 40.71
N ALA A 589 -38.54 32.40 41.00
CA ALA A 589 -38.34 31.80 42.32
C ALA A 589 -36.91 31.29 42.53
N VAL A 590 -36.25 30.79 41.48
CA VAL A 590 -34.87 30.29 41.55
C VAL A 590 -33.87 31.44 41.62
N ALA A 591 -34.12 32.52 40.88
CA ALA A 591 -33.25 33.70 40.81
C ALA A 591 -33.17 34.53 42.12
N ARG A 592 -34.04 34.30 43.11
CA ARG A 592 -34.03 35.02 44.40
C ARG A 592 -33.37 34.24 45.56
N LEU A 593 -32.82 33.06 45.31
CA LEU A 593 -32.24 32.19 46.36
C LEU A 593 -30.71 32.31 46.54
N THR A 594 -30.04 33.19 45.81
CA THR A 594 -28.56 33.25 45.74
C THR A 594 -27.90 34.26 46.68
N CYS A 595 -28.67 35.04 47.44
CA CYS A 595 -28.14 36.03 48.38
C CYS A 595 -27.96 35.45 49.80
N GLY A 596 -26.84 34.77 50.03
CA GLY A 596 -26.25 34.54 51.36
C GLY A 596 -27.14 33.94 52.45
N GLY A 597 -27.36 32.62 52.42
CA GLY A 597 -28.09 31.88 53.47
C GLY A 597 -27.30 30.69 54.01
N GLY A 598 -27.14 30.61 55.34
CA GLY A 598 -26.44 29.52 56.02
C GLY A 598 -27.20 28.18 56.03
N PRO A 599 -26.73 27.16 56.80
CA PRO A 599 -27.22 25.78 56.71
C PRO A 599 -28.74 25.55 56.88
N LYS A 600 -29.48 26.49 57.47
CA LYS A 600 -30.95 26.46 57.52
C LYS A 600 -31.58 26.53 56.12
N THR A 601 -31.07 27.40 55.25
CA THR A 601 -31.61 27.64 53.91
C THR A 601 -31.54 26.39 53.03
N LEU A 602 -30.50 25.56 53.19
CA LEU A 602 -30.38 24.28 52.48
C LEU A 602 -31.45 23.25 52.92
N LYS A 603 -31.81 23.24 54.21
CA LYS A 603 -32.90 22.40 54.74
C LYS A 603 -34.28 22.87 54.24
N ASP A 604 -34.49 24.18 54.13
CA ASP A 604 -35.75 24.73 53.59
C ASP A 604 -35.94 24.40 52.09
N VAL A 605 -34.86 24.39 51.30
CA VAL A 605 -34.89 23.93 49.90
C VAL A 605 -35.31 22.46 49.79
N TRP A 606 -34.68 21.57 50.55
CA TRP A 606 -35.04 20.14 50.56
C TRP A 606 -36.45 19.88 51.13
N ARG A 607 -36.91 20.70 52.09
CA ARG A 607 -38.30 20.65 52.57
C ARG A 607 -39.30 21.00 51.46
N ILE A 608 -39.08 22.09 50.71
CA ILE A 608 -39.98 22.52 49.63
C ILE A 608 -40.01 21.51 48.47
N VAL A 609 -38.88 20.87 48.14
CA VAL A 609 -38.82 19.82 47.11
C VAL A 609 -39.66 18.60 47.50
N ASN A 610 -39.61 18.18 48.76
CA ASN A 610 -40.41 17.06 49.28
C ASN A 610 -41.90 17.43 49.50
N GLU A 611 -42.21 18.59 50.07
CA GLU A 611 -43.58 19.03 50.36
C GLU A 611 -44.43 19.27 49.10
N ARG A 612 -43.80 19.62 47.98
CA ARG A 612 -44.50 19.87 46.70
C ARG A 612 -44.54 18.67 45.76
N SER A 613 -44.05 17.50 46.19
CA SER A 613 -44.01 16.26 45.41
C SER A 613 -43.47 16.46 43.99
N VAL A 614 -42.51 17.38 43.80
CA VAL A 614 -42.02 17.75 42.46
C VAL A 614 -41.25 16.53 41.92
N PRO A 615 -41.74 15.86 40.87
CA PRO A 615 -41.11 14.65 40.41
C PRO A 615 -39.88 15.03 39.60
N LEU A 616 -38.72 15.07 40.27
CA LEU A 616 -37.42 14.89 39.63
C LEU A 616 -37.29 13.44 39.13
N ARG A 617 -38.23 13.03 38.27
CA ARG A 617 -38.02 11.92 37.35
C ARG A 617 -36.93 12.38 36.41
N ALA A 618 -35.70 11.97 36.70
CA ALA A 618 -34.64 11.91 35.70
C ALA A 618 -35.26 11.30 34.44
N ARG A 619 -35.28 12.09 33.36
CA ARG A 619 -35.78 11.63 32.06
C ARG A 619 -34.92 10.43 31.69
N LYS A 620 -35.48 9.21 31.76
CA LYS A 620 -34.79 8.01 31.26
C LYS A 620 -34.37 8.29 29.83
N LEU A 621 -33.06 8.32 29.59
CA LEU A 621 -32.45 8.38 28.27
C LEU A 621 -32.84 7.08 27.54
N LYS A 622 -33.99 7.09 26.86
CA LYS A 622 -34.35 6.03 25.93
C LYS A 622 -33.41 6.12 24.73
N GLY A 623 -32.57 5.10 24.53
CA GLY A 623 -31.84 4.91 23.29
C GLY A 623 -30.30 4.84 23.39
N SER A 624 -29.69 5.20 24.52
CA SER A 624 -28.27 4.87 24.71
C SER A 624 -28.15 3.37 24.96
N LYS A 625 -27.63 2.61 23.99
CA LYS A 625 -27.16 1.24 24.25
C LYS A 625 -26.10 1.32 25.34
N VAL A 626 -26.15 0.40 26.29
CA VAL A 626 -25.12 0.25 27.32
C VAL A 626 -23.90 -0.37 26.65
N GLY A 627 -22.91 0.47 26.33
CA GLY A 627 -21.66 0.10 25.67
C GLY A 627 -20.48 0.97 26.10
N GLN A 628 -20.71 2.26 26.35
CA GLN A 628 -19.70 3.18 26.93
C GLN A 628 -19.56 2.95 28.44
N LYS A 629 -18.97 1.81 28.83
CA LYS A 629 -18.53 1.55 30.20
C LYS A 629 -17.01 1.65 30.36
N GLU A 630 -16.28 1.39 29.29
CA GLU A 630 -14.81 1.32 29.28
C GLU A 630 -14.15 2.71 29.16
N GLU A 631 -14.84 3.73 28.61
CA GLU A 631 -14.29 5.07 28.39
C GLU A 631 -14.22 5.97 29.65
N GLU A 632 -14.98 5.68 30.73
CA GLU A 632 -15.01 6.52 31.94
C GLU A 632 -14.19 5.95 33.13
N GLU A 633 -13.58 4.76 33.01
CA GLU A 633 -12.87 4.10 34.13
C GLU A 633 -11.43 4.61 34.38
N GLY A 634 -10.86 5.41 33.47
CA GLY A 634 -9.48 5.94 33.57
C GLY A 634 -9.32 7.41 34.03
N LEU A 635 -10.39 8.21 34.02
CA LEU A 635 -10.31 9.66 34.27
C LEU A 635 -10.11 10.00 35.76
N ARG A 636 -9.17 10.90 36.07
CA ARG A 636 -9.04 11.46 37.42
C ARG A 636 -10.24 12.35 37.73
N VAL A 637 -10.57 12.51 39.01
CA VAL A 637 -11.74 13.31 39.45
C VAL A 637 -11.76 14.70 38.80
N ASN A 638 -10.62 15.40 38.73
CA ASN A 638 -10.53 16.74 38.15
C ASN A 638 -10.74 16.76 36.61
N GLU A 639 -10.32 15.71 35.90
CA GLU A 639 -10.47 15.59 34.44
C GLU A 639 -11.92 15.22 34.10
N PHE A 640 -12.50 14.29 34.86
CA PHE A 640 -13.93 13.97 34.81
C PHE A 640 -14.78 15.21 35.10
N GLU A 641 -14.44 16.01 36.12
CA GLU A 641 -15.08 17.29 36.43
C GLU A 641 -15.06 18.26 35.25
N ALA A 642 -13.87 18.56 34.72
CA ALA A 642 -13.71 19.49 33.60
C ALA A 642 -14.47 19.01 32.36
N ARG A 643 -14.47 17.70 32.10
CA ARG A 643 -15.16 17.11 30.95
C ARG A 643 -16.68 17.11 31.12
N TRP A 644 -17.21 16.80 32.30
CA TRP A 644 -18.64 16.89 32.56
C TRP A 644 -19.15 18.33 32.57
N GLU A 645 -18.34 19.29 33.04
CA GLU A 645 -18.65 20.73 32.95
C GLU A 645 -18.82 21.15 31.47
N LYS A 646 -17.89 20.76 30.58
CA LYS A 646 -18.02 20.97 29.13
C LYS A 646 -19.27 20.27 28.53
N LYS A 647 -19.57 19.02 28.89
CA LYS A 647 -20.78 18.28 28.43
C LYS A 647 -22.07 19.03 28.82
N VAL A 648 -22.13 19.62 30.03
CA VAL A 648 -23.28 20.41 30.50
C VAL A 648 -23.39 21.74 29.76
N VAL A 649 -22.30 22.49 29.59
CA VAL A 649 -22.31 23.78 28.86
C VAL A 649 -22.76 23.56 27.41
N LEU A 650 -22.22 22.56 26.71
CA LEU A 650 -22.63 22.20 25.35
C LEU A 650 -24.14 21.86 25.28
N SER A 651 -24.65 21.15 26.28
CA SER A 651 -26.08 20.80 26.36
C SER A 651 -26.98 22.03 26.51
N CYS A 652 -26.57 23.02 27.31
CA CYS A 652 -27.27 24.30 27.47
C CYS A 652 -27.26 25.11 26.17
N LEU A 653 -26.10 25.33 25.56
CA LEU A 653 -25.99 26.06 24.28
C LEU A 653 -26.81 25.39 23.17
N ALA A 654 -26.84 24.05 23.12
CA ALA A 654 -27.66 23.30 22.18
C ALA A 654 -29.18 23.45 22.41
N VAL A 655 -29.64 23.72 23.65
CA VAL A 655 -31.04 24.09 23.92
C VAL A 655 -31.32 25.48 23.35
N GLU A 656 -30.48 26.47 23.66
CA GLU A 656 -30.66 27.85 23.19
C GLU A 656 -30.67 27.94 21.66
N SER A 657 -29.73 27.27 20.97
CA SER A 657 -29.69 27.23 19.49
C SER A 657 -30.90 26.52 18.87
N ARG A 658 -31.51 25.53 19.56
CA ARG A 658 -32.80 24.95 19.11
C ARG A 658 -33.95 25.95 19.28
N CYS A 659 -33.99 26.69 20.39
CA CYS A 659 -34.98 27.74 20.60
C CYS A 659 -34.86 28.87 19.56
N PHE A 660 -33.64 29.32 19.25
CA PHE A 660 -33.39 30.28 18.18
C PHE A 660 -33.83 29.76 16.81
N ARG A 661 -33.47 28.53 16.43
CA ARG A 661 -33.91 27.93 15.16
C ARG A 661 -35.44 27.81 15.07
N ALA A 662 -36.10 27.42 16.15
CA ALA A 662 -37.57 27.39 16.20
C ALA A 662 -38.18 28.79 16.04
N ARG A 663 -37.58 29.84 16.65
CA ARG A 663 -38.01 31.24 16.49
C ARG A 663 -37.83 31.73 15.06
N ARG A 664 -36.67 31.49 14.44
CA ARG A 664 -36.35 31.88 13.06
C ARG A 664 -37.20 31.14 12.01
N GLU A 665 -37.60 29.90 12.30
CA GLU A 665 -38.54 29.18 11.45
C GLU A 665 -39.98 29.73 11.58
N ARG A 666 -40.38 30.20 12.77
CA ARG A 666 -41.66 30.90 12.97
C ARG A 666 -41.68 32.25 12.24
N GLU A 667 -40.59 33.01 12.29
CA GLU A 667 -40.38 34.23 11.48
C GLU A 667 -40.54 33.96 9.99
N ARG A 668 -39.79 32.99 9.43
CA ARG A 668 -39.87 32.59 8.02
C ARG A 668 -41.26 32.16 7.58
N ARG A 669 -42.06 31.59 8.49
CA ARG A 669 -43.45 31.17 8.26
C ARG A 669 -44.47 32.28 8.55
N GLY A 670 -44.04 33.51 8.84
CA GLY A 670 -44.91 34.65 9.12
C GLY A 670 -45.78 34.48 10.37
N GLN A 671 -45.34 33.67 11.34
CA GLN A 671 -46.15 33.32 12.52
C GLN A 671 -46.03 34.39 13.62
N ALA A 672 -47.14 34.64 14.30
CA ALA A 672 -47.20 35.56 15.44
C ALA A 672 -46.69 34.92 16.75
N GLU A 673 -46.32 35.76 17.70
CA GLU A 673 -45.99 35.39 19.07
C GLU A 673 -47.26 35.06 19.87
N GLU A 674 -47.40 33.83 20.39
CA GLU A 674 -48.63 33.34 21.06
C GLU A 674 -49.12 34.21 22.23
N ARG A 675 -48.26 35.06 22.79
CA ARG A 675 -48.57 35.93 23.94
C ARG A 675 -48.78 37.41 23.62
N THR A 676 -48.27 37.92 22.49
CA THR A 676 -48.39 39.35 22.14
C THR A 676 -49.14 39.60 20.84
N GLY A 677 -49.30 38.58 19.98
CA GLY A 677 -49.96 38.71 18.67
C GLY A 677 -49.13 39.41 17.61
N GLU A 678 -47.93 39.90 17.95
CA GLU A 678 -47.00 40.53 17.03
C GLU A 678 -46.26 39.49 16.19
N ALA A 679 -45.82 39.86 14.98
CA ALA A 679 -45.03 38.98 14.13
C ALA A 679 -43.71 38.60 14.83
N VAL A 680 -43.32 37.32 14.78
CA VAL A 680 -42.01 36.89 15.28
C VAL A 680 -40.94 37.45 14.35
N VAL A 681 -40.21 38.46 14.83
CA VAL A 681 -39.02 39.02 14.18
C VAL A 681 -37.78 38.57 14.95
N VAL A 682 -36.72 38.24 14.21
CA VAL A 682 -35.38 37.94 14.72
C VAL A 682 -34.45 39.10 14.36
N THR A 683 -33.86 39.71 15.37
CA THR A 683 -32.95 40.86 15.21
C THR A 683 -31.57 40.44 14.70
N GLU A 684 -30.85 41.37 14.07
CA GLU A 684 -29.45 41.15 13.66
C GLU A 684 -28.55 40.79 14.87
N GLN A 685 -28.84 41.36 16.04
CA GLN A 685 -28.14 41.04 17.28
C GLN A 685 -28.37 39.58 17.71
N GLU A 686 -29.60 39.06 17.62
CA GLU A 686 -29.88 37.65 17.91
C GLU A 686 -29.22 36.70 16.90
N ILE A 687 -29.09 37.10 15.63
CA ILE A 687 -28.33 36.36 14.60
C ILE A 687 -26.83 36.34 14.93
N PHE A 688 -26.27 37.47 15.36
CA PHE A 688 -24.87 37.58 15.80
C PHE A 688 -24.60 36.73 17.05
N ASP A 689 -25.48 36.79 18.06
CA ASP A 689 -25.37 35.99 19.28
C ASP A 689 -25.54 34.48 19.00
N GLU A 690 -26.41 34.07 18.06
CA GLU A 690 -26.45 32.68 17.59
C GLU A 690 -25.15 32.27 16.87
N THR A 691 -24.57 33.16 16.05
CA THR A 691 -23.29 32.88 15.36
C THR A 691 -22.16 32.69 16.39
N ARG A 692 -22.11 33.51 17.45
CA ARG A 692 -21.18 33.33 18.57
C ARG A 692 -21.44 32.00 19.30
N ARG A 693 -22.70 31.72 19.63
CA ARG A 693 -23.13 30.47 20.29
C ARG A 693 -22.72 29.22 19.52
N ARG A 694 -22.84 29.23 18.19
CA ARG A 694 -22.43 28.11 17.33
C ARG A 694 -20.93 27.89 17.31
N ARG A 695 -20.12 28.96 17.25
CA ARG A 695 -18.65 28.87 17.39
C ARG A 695 -18.25 28.27 18.75
N GLU A 696 -18.90 28.69 19.84
CA GLU A 696 -18.68 28.15 21.19
C GLU A 696 -19.09 26.66 21.27
N MET A 697 -20.23 26.28 20.68
CA MET A 697 -20.65 24.87 20.58
C MET A 697 -19.68 24.02 19.74
N ALA A 698 -19.11 24.56 18.66
CA ALA A 698 -18.13 23.87 17.83
C ALA A 698 -16.82 23.66 18.59
N ALA A 699 -16.32 24.69 19.30
CA ALA A 699 -15.15 24.60 20.16
C ALA A 699 -15.34 23.57 21.29
N LEU A 700 -16.46 23.62 22.01
CA LEU A 700 -16.77 22.64 23.07
C LEU A 700 -16.97 21.23 22.55
N ARG A 701 -17.51 21.05 21.33
CA ARG A 701 -17.55 19.74 20.67
C ARG A 701 -16.15 19.24 20.35
N LYS A 702 -15.29 20.09 19.77
CA LYS A 702 -13.87 19.77 19.51
C LYS A 702 -13.17 19.36 20.81
N GLU A 703 -13.28 20.13 21.88
CA GLU A 703 -12.68 19.79 23.18
C GLU A 703 -13.25 18.54 23.88
N LEU A 704 -14.45 18.08 23.51
CA LEU A 704 -15.09 16.88 24.08
C LEU A 704 -14.88 15.60 23.28
N LEU A 705 -14.71 15.73 21.96
CA LEU A 705 -14.48 14.63 21.01
C LEU A 705 -13.01 14.26 20.92
N TYR A 706 -12.10 15.23 21.04
CA TYR A 706 -10.67 15.02 20.80
C TYR A 706 -9.93 14.43 22.01
N SER A 707 -10.61 14.19 23.14
CA SER A 707 -10.01 13.49 24.29
C SER A 707 -10.06 11.97 24.17
N ASP A 708 -10.87 11.39 23.26
CA ASP A 708 -11.17 9.94 23.22
C ASP A 708 -10.96 9.29 21.83
N GLY A 709 -10.13 9.87 20.96
CA GLY A 709 -9.70 9.19 19.72
C GLY A 709 -10.78 8.88 18.65
N ALA A 710 -12.06 9.17 18.92
CA ALA A 710 -13.16 9.02 17.97
C ALA A 710 -13.13 10.15 16.91
N GLY A 711 -12.22 10.01 15.94
CA GLY A 711 -11.93 11.03 14.96
C GLY A 711 -13.12 11.39 14.05
N TYR A 712 -13.66 12.60 14.22
CA TYR A 712 -14.33 13.34 13.15
C TYR A 712 -14.35 14.85 13.44
N LYS A 713 -14.28 15.66 12.38
CA LYS A 713 -14.30 17.15 12.37
C LYS A 713 -13.00 17.90 12.65
N ASP A 714 -11.87 17.45 12.09
CA ASP A 714 -10.81 18.35 11.58
C ASP A 714 -10.90 18.52 10.05
N GLY A 715 -12.00 18.05 9.46
CA GLY A 715 -12.26 18.16 8.04
C GLY A 715 -12.76 19.55 7.62
N LYS A 716 -12.44 19.88 6.37
CA LYS A 716 -12.62 21.21 5.77
C LYS A 716 -14.11 21.62 5.72
N LEU A 717 -15.02 20.67 5.54
CA LEU A 717 -16.45 20.94 5.41
C LEU A 717 -17.10 21.15 6.78
N ALA A 718 -16.69 20.40 7.81
CA ALA A 718 -17.18 20.61 9.17
C ALA A 718 -16.72 21.93 9.82
N ALA A 719 -15.69 22.58 9.26
CA ALA A 719 -15.22 23.91 9.64
C ALA A 719 -15.81 25.05 8.79
N ASP A 720 -16.52 24.75 7.71
CA ASP A 720 -17.12 25.72 6.80
C ASP A 720 -18.54 26.10 7.28
N PRO A 721 -18.81 27.38 7.63
CA PRO A 721 -20.13 27.81 8.11
C PRO A 721 -21.27 27.61 7.10
N GLU A 722 -20.97 27.39 5.82
CA GLU A 722 -21.98 27.07 4.81
C GLU A 722 -22.54 25.64 4.95
N TRP A 723 -21.95 24.78 5.79
CA TRP A 723 -22.37 23.39 6.01
C TRP A 723 -22.97 23.13 7.40
N ASP A 724 -23.15 24.18 8.22
CA ASP A 724 -23.64 24.14 9.60
C ASP A 724 -25.09 23.61 9.76
N ASP A 725 -25.90 23.68 8.69
CA ASP A 725 -27.27 23.15 8.62
C ASP A 725 -27.34 21.68 8.18
N VAL A 726 -26.25 21.11 7.66
CA VAL A 726 -26.20 19.74 7.12
C VAL A 726 -25.61 18.79 8.17
N GLU A 727 -26.38 17.77 8.56
CA GLU A 727 -25.92 16.71 9.46
C GLU A 727 -25.31 15.56 8.61
N PRO A 728 -24.02 15.21 8.80
CA PRO A 728 -23.31 14.33 7.87
C PRO A 728 -23.72 12.85 7.95
N VAL A 729 -23.98 12.29 6.76
CA VAL A 729 -24.22 10.90 6.37
C VAL A 729 -23.09 9.89 6.68
N VAL A 730 -22.68 9.62 7.92
CA VAL A 730 -21.56 8.66 8.15
C VAL A 730 -21.90 7.25 7.61
N LEU A 731 -20.94 6.58 6.97
CA LEU A 731 -21.08 5.19 6.51
C LEU A 731 -20.65 4.26 7.65
N GLU A 732 -21.58 3.47 8.16
CA GLU A 732 -21.30 2.38 9.10
C GLU A 732 -21.18 1.07 8.32
N GLU A 733 -19.97 0.51 8.24
CA GLU A 733 -19.75 -0.80 7.64
C GLU A 733 -19.99 -1.91 8.68
N PRO A 734 -20.63 -3.03 8.32
CA PRO A 734 -20.92 -4.11 9.25
C PRO A 734 -19.65 -4.84 9.71
N GLU A 735 -19.67 -5.35 10.94
CA GLU A 735 -18.57 -6.14 11.51
C GLU A 735 -18.26 -7.35 10.62
N GLY A 736 -17.00 -7.48 10.18
CA GLY A 736 -16.58 -8.52 9.23
C GLY A 736 -16.79 -8.19 7.74
N ALA A 737 -17.03 -6.92 7.38
CA ALA A 737 -17.12 -6.49 5.98
C ALA A 737 -15.89 -6.93 5.15
N LEU A 738 -16.13 -7.77 4.13
CA LEU A 738 -15.10 -8.48 3.34
C LEU A 738 -14.17 -7.56 2.51
N ALA A 739 -14.54 -6.29 2.34
CA ALA A 739 -13.81 -5.30 1.57
C ALA A 739 -13.98 -3.90 2.17
N ALA A 740 -13.91 -3.79 3.51
CA ALA A 740 -13.95 -2.52 4.22
C ALA A 740 -12.83 -1.59 3.72
N ILE A 741 -13.20 -0.38 3.26
CA ILE A 741 -12.22 0.58 2.75
C ILE A 741 -11.89 1.56 3.88
N ALA A 742 -10.62 1.59 4.29
CA ALA A 742 -10.09 2.58 5.21
C ALA A 742 -9.97 3.96 4.51
N TYR A 743 -11.10 4.61 4.27
CA TYR A 743 -11.18 5.89 3.59
C TYR A 743 -10.37 6.97 4.34
N PRO A 744 -9.56 7.79 3.63
CA PRO A 744 -8.94 8.97 4.24
C PRO A 744 -10.00 9.88 4.88
N ALA A 745 -9.72 10.42 6.07
CA ALA A 745 -10.72 11.14 6.88
C ALA A 745 -11.42 12.29 6.13
N HIS A 746 -10.69 13.02 5.27
CA HIS A 746 -11.22 14.10 4.45
C HIS A 746 -12.15 13.60 3.32
N TYR A 747 -11.86 12.44 2.74
CA TYR A 747 -12.74 11.79 1.76
C TYR A 747 -13.99 11.21 2.45
N ALA A 748 -13.81 10.58 3.62
CA ALA A 748 -14.91 10.08 4.45
C ALA A 748 -15.86 11.21 4.88
N GLU A 749 -15.33 12.39 5.22
CA GLU A 749 -16.10 13.62 5.47
C GLU A 749 -16.91 14.04 4.24
N ALA A 750 -16.24 14.27 3.11
CA ALA A 750 -16.92 14.76 1.91
C ALA A 750 -18.00 13.78 1.44
N MET A 751 -17.76 12.48 1.52
CA MET A 751 -18.75 11.45 1.22
C MET A 751 -19.91 11.40 2.23
N ALA A 752 -19.70 11.76 3.50
CA ALA A 752 -20.79 11.84 4.48
C ALA A 752 -21.68 13.06 4.24
N TYR A 753 -21.08 14.22 3.97
CA TYR A 753 -21.84 15.41 3.54
C TYR A 753 -22.58 15.14 2.22
N LEU A 754 -21.96 14.44 1.26
CA LEU A 754 -22.58 14.04 -0.01
C LEU A 754 -23.84 13.18 0.23
N ARG A 755 -23.73 12.14 1.06
CA ARG A 755 -24.88 11.28 1.39
C ARG A 755 -26.02 12.07 2.03
N ALA A 756 -25.72 13.06 2.88
CA ALA A 756 -26.73 13.93 3.49
C ALA A 756 -27.46 14.80 2.45
N VAL A 757 -26.74 15.53 1.57
CA VAL A 757 -27.38 16.39 0.56
C VAL A 757 -28.10 15.59 -0.53
N MET A 758 -27.59 14.41 -0.89
CA MET A 758 -28.28 13.47 -1.77
C MET A 758 -29.59 12.95 -1.16
N GLN A 759 -29.60 12.60 0.13
CA GLN A 759 -30.80 12.17 0.84
C GLN A 759 -31.84 13.30 0.94
N ALA A 760 -31.39 14.54 1.14
CA ALA A 760 -32.23 15.73 1.11
C ALA A 760 -32.71 16.12 -0.32
N LYS A 761 -32.13 15.53 -1.37
CA LYS A 761 -32.29 15.94 -2.78
C LYS A 761 -32.02 17.42 -3.00
N GLU A 762 -31.02 17.96 -2.30
CA GLU A 762 -30.59 19.33 -2.48
C GLU A 762 -29.92 19.50 -3.86
N TYR A 763 -30.18 20.62 -4.54
CA TYR A 763 -29.43 21.04 -5.72
C TYR A 763 -29.01 22.49 -5.52
N SER A 764 -27.70 22.74 -5.38
CA SER A 764 -27.19 24.03 -4.92
C SER A 764 -25.72 24.28 -5.33
N PRO A 765 -25.26 25.55 -5.32
CA PRO A 765 -23.85 25.87 -5.60
C PRO A 765 -22.86 25.18 -4.65
N ARG A 766 -23.23 24.92 -3.38
CA ARG A 766 -22.39 24.17 -2.44
C ARG A 766 -22.28 22.68 -2.82
N CYS A 767 -23.35 22.07 -3.31
CA CYS A 767 -23.32 20.71 -3.85
C CYS A 767 -22.43 20.58 -5.10
N LEU A 768 -22.35 21.61 -5.94
CA LEU A 768 -21.40 21.63 -7.07
C LEU A 768 -19.94 21.69 -6.62
N ARG A 769 -19.61 22.53 -5.63
CA ARG A 769 -18.26 22.56 -5.04
C ARG A 769 -17.91 21.25 -4.33
N LEU A 770 -18.88 20.63 -3.65
CA LEU A 770 -18.70 19.32 -3.01
C LEU A 770 -18.43 18.21 -4.04
N THR A 771 -19.24 18.14 -5.11
CA THR A 771 -19.04 17.12 -6.16
C THR A 771 -17.73 17.32 -6.90
N GLU A 772 -17.32 18.56 -7.20
CA GLU A 772 -15.98 18.88 -7.74
C GLU A 772 -14.87 18.42 -6.79
N HIS A 773 -14.97 18.73 -5.49
CA HIS A 773 -13.98 18.31 -4.50
C HIS A 773 -13.84 16.78 -4.43
N ILE A 774 -14.95 16.05 -4.47
CA ILE A 774 -14.96 14.58 -4.43
C ILE A 774 -14.45 13.99 -5.74
N ILE A 775 -14.81 14.56 -6.90
CA ILE A 775 -14.28 14.14 -8.21
C ILE A 775 -12.77 14.30 -8.27
N LYS A 776 -12.21 15.37 -7.69
CA LYS A 776 -10.75 15.56 -7.59
C LYS A 776 -10.05 14.47 -6.75
N MET A 777 -10.75 13.86 -5.79
CA MET A 777 -10.22 12.78 -4.96
C MET A 777 -10.46 11.39 -5.54
N ASN A 778 -11.62 11.18 -6.18
CA ASN A 778 -12.00 9.92 -6.79
C ASN A 778 -12.86 10.17 -8.04
N PRO A 779 -12.23 10.40 -9.20
CA PRO A 779 -12.96 10.65 -10.45
C PRO A 779 -13.67 9.40 -10.97
N ALA A 780 -13.42 8.20 -10.42
CA ALA A 780 -14.13 6.98 -10.80
C ALA A 780 -15.51 6.83 -10.10
N HIS A 781 -15.84 7.68 -9.12
CA HIS A 781 -17.04 7.51 -8.30
C HIS A 781 -18.34 7.93 -9.04
N TYR A 782 -18.89 7.01 -9.83
CA TYR A 782 -20.05 7.22 -10.71
C TYR A 782 -21.25 7.93 -10.07
N THR A 783 -21.57 7.65 -8.79
CA THR A 783 -22.68 8.33 -8.08
C THR A 783 -22.50 9.85 -7.99
N VAL A 784 -21.26 10.32 -7.81
CA VAL A 784 -20.92 11.75 -7.68
C VAL A 784 -21.16 12.45 -9.01
N TRP A 785 -20.77 11.83 -10.12
CA TRP A 785 -20.99 12.34 -11.48
C TRP A 785 -22.46 12.41 -11.87
N LEU A 786 -23.27 11.42 -11.51
CA LEU A 786 -24.71 11.44 -11.73
C LEU A 786 -25.38 12.56 -10.91
N TYR A 787 -24.98 12.73 -9.65
CA TYR A 787 -25.49 13.80 -8.80
C TYR A 787 -25.00 15.20 -9.24
N ARG A 788 -23.78 15.31 -9.77
CA ARG A 788 -23.26 16.54 -10.39
C ARG A 788 -24.06 16.92 -11.63
N ALA A 789 -24.32 15.97 -12.54
CA ALA A 789 -25.18 16.21 -13.70
C ALA A 789 -26.59 16.69 -13.29
N ALA A 790 -27.19 16.04 -12.29
CA ALA A 790 -28.47 16.47 -11.74
C ALA A 790 -28.43 17.91 -11.17
N ASN A 791 -27.34 18.30 -10.48
CA ASN A 791 -27.14 19.68 -10.03
C ASN A 791 -27.01 20.68 -11.20
N VAL A 792 -26.17 20.38 -12.20
CA VAL A 792 -25.96 21.22 -13.39
C VAL A 792 -27.29 21.49 -14.12
N PHE A 793 -28.10 20.46 -14.34
CA PHE A 793 -29.39 20.58 -15.02
C PHE A 793 -30.46 21.26 -14.15
N ALA A 794 -30.55 20.92 -12.86
CA ALA A 794 -31.53 21.54 -11.95
C ALA A 794 -31.27 23.04 -11.72
N LEU A 795 -30.00 23.46 -11.73
CA LEU A 795 -29.58 24.86 -11.62
C LEU A 795 -29.51 25.59 -12.96
N GLN A 796 -29.81 24.91 -14.08
CA GLN A 796 -29.77 25.46 -15.45
C GLN A 796 -28.45 26.15 -15.79
N LEU A 797 -27.32 25.53 -15.39
CA LEU A 797 -26.01 26.10 -15.66
C LEU A 797 -25.61 25.99 -17.14
N SER A 798 -24.74 26.91 -17.56
CA SER A 798 -24.12 26.92 -18.87
C SER A 798 -23.36 25.61 -19.14
N ILE A 799 -23.89 24.79 -20.03
CA ILE A 799 -23.25 23.53 -20.43
C ILE A 799 -21.87 23.77 -21.09
N PRO A 800 -21.66 24.81 -21.94
CA PRO A 800 -20.33 25.14 -22.44
C PRO A 800 -19.29 25.40 -21.33
N ASP A 801 -19.68 26.06 -20.24
CA ASP A 801 -18.76 26.33 -19.11
C ASP A 801 -18.46 25.05 -18.32
N GLU A 802 -19.44 24.16 -18.14
CA GLU A 802 -19.23 22.85 -17.53
C GLU A 802 -18.36 21.94 -18.41
N ILE A 803 -18.49 22.01 -19.74
CA ILE A 803 -17.58 21.34 -20.69
C ILE A 803 -16.17 21.92 -20.57
N ALA A 804 -16.02 23.24 -20.46
CA ALA A 804 -14.72 23.89 -20.28
C ALA A 804 -14.06 23.54 -18.92
N TRP A 805 -14.85 23.31 -17.87
CA TRP A 805 -14.39 22.72 -16.61
C TRP A 805 -13.96 21.26 -16.80
N LEU A 806 -14.82 20.44 -17.41
CA LEU A 806 -14.58 19.01 -17.66
C LEU A 806 -13.34 18.76 -18.51
N ASN A 807 -13.02 19.65 -19.45
CA ASN A 807 -11.79 19.60 -20.25
C ASN A 807 -10.53 19.52 -19.38
N ARG A 808 -10.47 20.26 -18.27
CA ARG A 808 -9.34 20.25 -17.34
C ARG A 808 -9.27 18.91 -16.58
N VAL A 809 -10.40 18.49 -16.01
CA VAL A 809 -10.52 17.23 -15.26
C VAL A 809 -10.15 16.02 -16.15
N ALA A 810 -10.52 16.05 -17.42
CA ALA A 810 -10.23 15.00 -18.40
C ALA A 810 -8.74 14.93 -18.81
N LEU A 811 -8.05 16.08 -18.91
CA LEU A 811 -6.60 16.11 -19.15
C LEU A 811 -5.81 15.58 -17.95
N GLU A 812 -6.27 15.88 -16.73
CA GLU A 812 -5.71 15.31 -15.50
C GLU A 812 -6.01 13.80 -15.35
N ASN A 813 -7.03 13.27 -16.02
CA ASN A 813 -7.56 11.92 -15.80
C ASN A 813 -7.94 11.20 -17.12
N LEU A 814 -6.95 11.01 -17.99
CA LEU A 814 -7.11 10.53 -19.36
C LEU A 814 -7.95 9.23 -19.51
N LYS A 815 -7.88 8.31 -18.54
CA LYS A 815 -8.48 6.95 -18.59
C LYS A 815 -9.59 6.75 -17.57
N ASN A 816 -10.73 7.41 -17.80
CA ASN A 816 -11.85 7.41 -16.87
C ASN A 816 -13.21 7.35 -17.60
N TYR A 817 -14.01 6.30 -17.38
CA TYR A 817 -15.32 6.14 -18.03
C TYR A 817 -16.34 7.22 -17.62
N GLN A 818 -16.31 7.67 -16.37
CA GLN A 818 -17.30 8.58 -15.81
C GLN A 818 -17.20 9.99 -16.40
N ILE A 819 -15.98 10.47 -16.69
CA ILE A 819 -15.71 11.73 -17.39
C ILE A 819 -16.36 11.73 -18.77
N TRP A 820 -16.11 10.71 -19.58
CA TRP A 820 -16.66 10.61 -20.94
C TRP A 820 -18.17 10.35 -20.95
N HIS A 821 -18.70 9.61 -19.98
CA HIS A 821 -20.13 9.46 -19.79
C HIS A 821 -20.80 10.78 -19.37
N HIS A 822 -20.18 11.55 -18.47
CA HIS A 822 -20.67 12.87 -18.09
C HIS A 822 -20.65 13.84 -19.29
N ARG A 823 -19.57 13.84 -20.09
CA ARG A 823 -19.49 14.60 -21.34
C ARG A 823 -20.62 14.24 -22.32
N HIS A 824 -20.92 12.95 -22.47
CA HIS A 824 -22.06 12.48 -23.27
C HIS A 824 -23.40 13.02 -22.71
N LEU A 825 -23.63 13.00 -21.38
CA LEU A 825 -24.85 13.57 -20.79
C LEU A 825 -24.97 15.08 -21.05
N LEU A 826 -23.86 15.82 -20.98
CA LEU A 826 -23.82 17.26 -21.31
C LEU A 826 -24.18 17.50 -22.78
N VAL A 827 -23.59 16.76 -23.72
CA VAL A 827 -23.91 16.89 -25.16
C VAL A 827 -25.35 16.50 -25.48
N GLU A 828 -25.90 15.45 -24.86
CA GLU A 828 -27.31 15.08 -25.04
C GLU A 828 -28.28 16.19 -24.61
N ASN A 829 -27.94 16.97 -23.57
CA ASN A 829 -28.77 18.07 -23.09
C ASN A 829 -28.48 19.40 -23.82
N TYR A 830 -27.28 19.59 -24.37
CA TYR A 830 -26.90 20.80 -25.11
C TYR A 830 -27.31 20.76 -26.58
N TYR A 831 -27.21 19.59 -27.23
CA TYR A 831 -27.52 19.43 -28.65
C TYR A 831 -28.90 19.98 -29.06
N PRO A 832 -30.00 19.74 -28.31
CA PRO A 832 -31.31 20.31 -28.66
C PRO A 832 -31.35 21.85 -28.72
N ALA A 833 -30.45 22.55 -28.03
CA ALA A 833 -30.35 24.01 -28.06
C ALA A 833 -29.59 24.55 -29.28
N ILE A 834 -28.75 23.73 -29.92
CA ILE A 834 -27.97 24.10 -31.12
C ILE A 834 -28.43 23.38 -32.40
N ALA A 835 -29.32 22.39 -32.29
CA ALA A 835 -29.75 21.51 -33.39
C ALA A 835 -30.35 22.26 -34.60
N SER A 836 -30.88 23.48 -34.42
CA SER A 836 -31.42 24.32 -35.48
C SER A 836 -30.43 25.32 -36.09
N ASP A 837 -29.18 25.40 -35.59
CA ASP A 837 -28.13 26.29 -36.10
C ASP A 837 -26.90 25.49 -36.55
N PRO A 838 -26.75 25.24 -37.88
CA PRO A 838 -25.59 24.56 -38.44
C PRO A 838 -24.25 25.23 -38.10
N SER A 839 -24.23 26.55 -37.89
CA SER A 839 -23.00 27.30 -37.55
C SER A 839 -22.58 27.01 -36.11
N ALA A 840 -23.54 26.95 -35.18
CA ALA A 840 -23.30 26.55 -33.80
C ALA A 840 -22.83 25.08 -33.70
N ILE A 841 -23.42 24.18 -34.50
CA ILE A 841 -22.96 22.78 -34.60
C ILE A 841 -21.52 22.72 -35.11
N ALA A 842 -21.17 23.44 -36.17
CA ALA A 842 -19.82 23.46 -36.73
C ALA A 842 -18.78 24.01 -35.73
N LEU A 843 -19.09 25.12 -35.04
CA LEU A 843 -18.23 25.69 -34.00
C LEU A 843 -18.05 24.72 -32.82
N PHE A 844 -19.12 24.04 -32.39
CA PHE A 844 -19.05 23.05 -31.33
C PHE A 844 -18.22 21.82 -31.75
N ALA A 845 -18.43 21.31 -32.96
CA ALA A 845 -17.66 20.19 -33.52
C ALA A 845 -16.16 20.53 -33.63
N ALA A 846 -15.80 21.73 -34.09
CA ALA A 846 -14.40 22.17 -34.15
C ALA A 846 -13.76 22.28 -32.75
N ALA A 847 -14.50 22.80 -31.77
CA ALA A 847 -14.03 22.90 -30.38
C ALA A 847 -13.82 21.51 -29.74
N GLU A 848 -14.77 20.58 -29.94
CA GLU A 848 -14.61 19.19 -29.53
C GLU A 848 -13.41 18.53 -30.23
N ARG A 849 -13.30 18.63 -31.57
CA ARG A 849 -12.20 18.01 -32.32
C ARG A 849 -10.82 18.49 -31.83
N SER A 850 -10.67 19.80 -31.61
CA SER A 850 -9.44 20.39 -31.05
C SER A 850 -9.12 19.86 -29.65
N PHE A 851 -10.14 19.64 -28.82
CA PHE A 851 -9.96 19.06 -27.49
C PHE A 851 -9.60 17.55 -27.54
N LEU A 852 -10.29 16.76 -28.37
CA LEU A 852 -9.99 15.34 -28.54
C LEU A 852 -8.58 15.12 -29.11
N GLN A 853 -8.13 15.98 -30.03
CA GLN A 853 -6.76 15.98 -30.56
C GLN A 853 -5.71 16.17 -29.44
N LYS A 854 -5.95 17.06 -28.46
CA LYS A 854 -5.04 17.24 -27.32
C LYS A 854 -4.92 15.98 -26.46
N ILE A 855 -6.02 15.29 -26.18
CA ILE A 855 -5.97 14.02 -25.43
C ILE A 855 -5.32 12.90 -26.25
N LEU A 856 -5.54 12.86 -27.57
CA LEU A 856 -4.89 11.90 -28.46
C LEU A 856 -3.40 12.18 -28.68
N ALA A 857 -2.92 13.40 -28.46
CA ALA A 857 -1.48 13.69 -28.45
C ALA A 857 -0.77 13.05 -27.24
N GLU A 858 -1.44 13.00 -26.08
CA GLU A 858 -0.94 12.34 -24.86
C GLU A 858 -1.10 10.80 -24.92
N ASP A 859 -2.24 10.30 -25.41
CA ASP A 859 -2.47 8.87 -25.66
C ASP A 859 -3.25 8.65 -26.96
N THR A 860 -2.51 8.41 -28.04
CA THR A 860 -3.02 8.15 -29.40
C THR A 860 -3.98 6.95 -29.50
N LYS A 861 -4.01 6.09 -28.47
CA LYS A 861 -4.81 4.85 -28.41
C LYS A 861 -5.87 4.89 -27.31
N ASN A 862 -6.17 6.06 -26.75
CA ASN A 862 -7.20 6.24 -25.72
C ASN A 862 -8.60 5.80 -26.20
N TYR A 863 -9.02 4.60 -25.77
CA TYR A 863 -10.27 3.98 -26.20
C TYR A 863 -11.51 4.83 -25.92
N HIS A 864 -11.53 5.57 -24.81
CA HIS A 864 -12.68 6.41 -24.46
C HIS A 864 -12.84 7.57 -25.43
N VAL A 865 -11.73 8.21 -25.82
CA VAL A 865 -11.74 9.29 -26.83
C VAL A 865 -12.23 8.76 -28.16
N TRP A 866 -11.69 7.64 -28.63
CA TRP A 866 -12.09 7.05 -29.91
C TRP A 866 -13.58 6.68 -29.93
N SER A 867 -14.08 6.05 -28.87
CA SER A 867 -15.51 5.73 -28.73
C SER A 867 -16.39 6.99 -28.67
N TYR A 868 -15.95 8.04 -27.98
CA TYR A 868 -16.68 9.31 -27.88
C TYR A 868 -16.66 10.10 -29.20
N ARG A 869 -15.55 10.05 -29.94
CA ARG A 869 -15.40 10.63 -31.28
C ARG A 869 -16.37 10.00 -32.26
N SER A 870 -16.47 8.66 -32.28
CA SER A 870 -17.49 7.96 -33.08
C SER A 870 -18.93 8.31 -32.66
N TYR A 871 -19.19 8.54 -31.38
CA TYR A 871 -20.48 9.07 -30.92
C TYR A 871 -20.75 10.48 -31.46
N LEU A 872 -19.78 11.41 -31.36
CA LEU A 872 -19.94 12.78 -31.87
C LEU A 872 -20.21 12.82 -33.38
N VAL A 873 -19.51 12.00 -34.16
CA VAL A 873 -19.73 11.90 -35.62
C VAL A 873 -21.19 11.53 -35.91
N ASN A 874 -21.74 10.52 -35.21
CA ASN A 874 -23.16 10.15 -35.36
C ASN A 874 -24.10 11.25 -34.83
N LYS A 875 -23.78 11.88 -33.70
CA LYS A 875 -24.66 12.83 -33.02
C LYS A 875 -24.77 14.17 -33.75
N LEU A 876 -23.68 14.63 -34.34
CA LEU A 876 -23.56 15.93 -35.01
C LEU A 876 -23.57 15.82 -36.56
N GLY A 877 -23.62 14.60 -37.11
CA GLY A 877 -23.69 14.38 -38.56
C GLY A 877 -22.36 14.61 -39.31
N LEU A 878 -21.21 14.36 -38.67
CA LEU A 878 -19.89 14.75 -39.19
C LEU A 878 -19.31 13.79 -40.26
N PHE A 879 -20.12 12.93 -40.87
CA PHE A 879 -19.65 11.99 -41.90
C PHE A 879 -19.20 12.67 -43.21
N HIS A 880 -19.64 13.92 -43.44
CA HIS A 880 -19.24 14.76 -44.59
C HIS A 880 -18.16 15.79 -44.21
N ASP A 881 -17.69 15.78 -42.96
CA ASP A 881 -16.69 16.71 -42.45
C ASP A 881 -15.30 16.30 -42.96
N GLY A 882 -14.86 16.98 -44.03
CA GLY A 882 -13.53 16.74 -44.62
C GLY A 882 -12.38 16.97 -43.65
N GLU A 883 -12.56 17.82 -42.64
CA GLU A 883 -11.52 18.06 -41.62
C GLU A 883 -11.39 16.89 -40.64
N GLU A 884 -12.48 16.15 -40.38
CA GLU A 884 -12.44 14.96 -39.54
C GLU A 884 -11.67 13.84 -40.24
N LEU A 885 -11.94 13.59 -41.53
CA LEU A 885 -11.17 12.62 -42.32
C LEU A 885 -9.69 13.02 -42.43
N ALA A 886 -9.42 14.30 -42.72
CA ALA A 886 -8.05 14.83 -42.79
C ALA A 886 -7.30 14.70 -41.44
N ALA A 887 -7.98 14.94 -40.31
CA ALA A 887 -7.39 14.74 -38.99
C ALA A 887 -7.03 13.27 -38.70
N ILE A 888 -7.74 12.30 -39.29
CA ILE A 888 -7.39 10.88 -39.21
C ILE A 888 -6.24 10.53 -40.16
N GLU A 889 -6.19 11.15 -41.35
CA GLU A 889 -5.06 10.98 -42.28
C GLU A 889 -3.76 11.46 -41.65
N VAL A 890 -3.73 12.64 -41.01
CA VAL A 890 -2.57 13.11 -40.25
C VAL A 890 -2.14 12.10 -39.18
N MET A 891 -3.08 11.53 -38.41
CA MET A 891 -2.76 10.54 -37.37
C MET A 891 -2.22 9.21 -37.93
N ILE A 892 -2.61 8.81 -39.15
CA ILE A 892 -2.07 7.63 -39.85
C ILE A 892 -0.71 7.95 -40.50
N ASP A 893 -0.48 9.20 -40.88
CA ASP A 893 0.78 9.65 -41.49
C ASP A 893 1.88 9.83 -40.43
N ASP A 894 1.52 10.29 -39.23
CA ASP A 894 2.39 10.37 -38.05
C ASP A 894 2.70 8.98 -37.46
N ASP A 895 1.70 8.11 -37.27
CA ASP A 895 1.90 6.69 -36.92
C ASP A 895 1.00 5.76 -37.75
N VAL A 896 1.57 5.22 -38.82
CA VAL A 896 0.90 4.23 -39.69
C VAL A 896 0.49 2.96 -38.93
N ARG A 897 1.04 2.69 -37.74
CA ARG A 897 0.68 1.55 -36.87
C ARG A 897 -0.42 1.88 -35.87
N ASN A 898 -1.01 3.09 -35.93
CA ASN A 898 -2.12 3.46 -35.06
C ASN A 898 -3.43 2.78 -35.50
N ASN A 899 -3.64 1.55 -35.03
CA ASN A 899 -4.83 0.77 -35.33
C ASN A 899 -6.15 1.49 -34.98
N SER A 900 -6.16 2.37 -33.99
CA SER A 900 -7.36 3.12 -33.61
C SER A 900 -7.74 4.16 -34.67
N ALA A 901 -6.75 4.85 -35.24
CA ALA A 901 -6.97 5.77 -36.37
C ALA A 901 -7.47 5.02 -37.62
N TRP A 902 -6.86 3.86 -37.95
CA TRP A 902 -7.36 2.98 -39.03
C TRP A 902 -8.79 2.49 -38.79
N SER A 903 -9.13 2.09 -37.56
CA SER A 903 -10.47 1.63 -37.20
C SER A 903 -11.50 2.75 -37.29
N HIS A 904 -11.13 3.97 -36.88
CA HIS A 904 -12.01 5.14 -36.98
C HIS A 904 -12.17 5.61 -38.44
N ARG A 905 -11.11 5.55 -39.26
CA ARG A 905 -11.22 5.75 -40.72
C ARG A 905 -12.23 4.77 -41.34
N PHE A 906 -12.15 3.49 -40.94
CA PHE A 906 -13.06 2.45 -41.46
C PHE A 906 -14.50 2.77 -41.12
N PHE A 907 -14.76 3.21 -39.88
CA PHE A 907 -16.08 3.69 -39.45
C PHE A 907 -16.54 4.92 -40.25
N LEU A 908 -15.70 5.96 -40.39
CA LEU A 908 -16.05 7.18 -41.15
C LEU A 908 -16.43 6.88 -42.59
N VAL A 909 -15.70 5.98 -43.27
CA VAL A 909 -15.93 5.67 -44.68
C VAL A 909 -17.04 4.64 -44.89
N PHE A 910 -17.04 3.54 -44.14
CA PHE A 910 -17.95 2.40 -44.37
C PHE A 910 -19.20 2.39 -43.45
N SER A 911 -19.45 3.48 -42.71
CA SER A 911 -20.69 3.71 -41.97
C SER A 911 -21.36 5.05 -42.28
N ASN A 912 -20.95 5.73 -43.36
CA ASN A 912 -21.54 7.00 -43.80
C ASN A 912 -23.02 6.82 -44.25
N PRO A 913 -24.00 7.50 -43.63
CA PRO A 913 -25.43 7.33 -43.93
C PRO A 913 -25.87 7.66 -45.36
N ASP A 914 -25.09 8.43 -46.14
CA ASP A 914 -25.42 8.78 -47.53
C ASP A 914 -25.49 7.56 -48.45
N TYR A 915 -24.73 6.50 -48.11
CA TYR A 915 -24.54 5.36 -49.00
C TYR A 915 -24.35 4.01 -48.29
N ALA A 916 -23.89 3.96 -47.04
CA ALA A 916 -23.72 2.69 -46.34
C ALA A 916 -25.08 2.10 -45.91
N THR A 917 -25.26 0.78 -46.04
CA THR A 917 -26.50 0.12 -45.66
C THR A 917 -26.62 0.05 -44.15
N ALA A 918 -27.69 0.64 -43.60
CA ALA A 918 -27.92 0.68 -42.16
C ALA A 918 -27.94 -0.72 -41.53
N GLY A 919 -27.07 -0.95 -40.55
CA GLY A 919 -26.92 -2.23 -39.85
C GLY A 919 -26.03 -3.25 -40.56
N SER A 920 -25.43 -2.94 -41.72
CA SER A 920 -24.51 -3.86 -42.39
C SER A 920 -23.24 -4.11 -41.58
N ALA A 921 -22.89 -5.38 -41.39
CA ALA A 921 -21.72 -5.79 -40.63
C ALA A 921 -20.40 -5.33 -41.28
N ALA A 922 -19.34 -5.25 -40.47
CA ALA A 922 -17.99 -4.93 -40.95
C ALA A 922 -17.35 -6.07 -41.76
N THR A 923 -17.91 -7.29 -41.69
CA THR A 923 -17.38 -8.53 -42.28
C THR A 923 -18.23 -9.08 -43.43
N GLU A 924 -19.12 -8.27 -44.01
CA GLU A 924 -19.95 -8.63 -45.16
C GLU A 924 -19.86 -7.56 -46.25
N ALA A 925 -20.32 -7.89 -47.47
CA ALA A 925 -20.38 -6.94 -48.57
C ALA A 925 -21.58 -6.00 -48.41
N ASP A 926 -21.34 -4.70 -48.64
CA ASP A 926 -22.36 -3.65 -48.59
C ASP A 926 -22.52 -3.03 -49.99
N PRO A 927 -23.57 -3.40 -50.75
CA PRO A 927 -23.77 -2.92 -52.11
C PRO A 927 -24.12 -1.42 -52.20
N GLY A 928 -24.39 -0.76 -51.06
CA GLY A 928 -24.59 0.68 -51.01
C GLY A 928 -23.30 1.48 -51.16
N VAL A 929 -22.15 0.92 -50.76
CA VAL A 929 -20.86 1.64 -50.80
C VAL A 929 -20.39 1.83 -52.25
N PRO A 930 -20.16 3.06 -52.73
CA PRO A 930 -19.82 3.29 -54.13
C PRO A 930 -18.45 2.70 -54.51
N ALA A 931 -18.36 2.09 -55.69
CA ALA A 931 -17.12 1.50 -56.23
C ALA A 931 -15.93 2.48 -56.16
N ALA A 932 -16.13 3.76 -56.51
CA ALA A 932 -15.08 4.77 -56.46
C ALA A 932 -14.53 5.05 -55.04
N VAL A 933 -15.34 4.85 -54.00
CA VAL A 933 -14.89 4.96 -52.60
C VAL A 933 -14.03 3.76 -52.24
N ILE A 934 -14.45 2.55 -52.60
CA ILE A 934 -13.69 1.31 -52.39
C ILE A 934 -12.34 1.39 -53.10
N ASP A 935 -12.33 1.80 -54.37
CA ASP A 935 -11.12 1.88 -55.19
C ASP A 935 -10.14 2.95 -54.63
N ARG A 936 -10.64 4.09 -54.13
CA ARG A 936 -9.86 5.11 -53.40
C ARG A 936 -9.22 4.53 -52.13
N GLU A 937 -10.00 3.85 -51.30
CA GLU A 937 -9.53 3.30 -50.03
C GLU A 937 -8.51 2.16 -50.23
N ILE A 938 -8.68 1.33 -51.25
CA ILE A 938 -7.69 0.32 -51.64
C ILE A 938 -6.37 1.00 -52.01
N ALA A 939 -6.38 2.01 -52.88
CA ALA A 939 -5.18 2.73 -53.29
C ALA A 939 -4.46 3.39 -52.10
N TYR A 940 -5.18 4.16 -51.27
CA TYR A 940 -4.65 4.78 -50.06
C TYR A 940 -3.99 3.73 -49.13
N THR A 941 -4.67 2.60 -48.92
CA THR A 941 -4.16 1.55 -48.02
C THR A 941 -2.94 0.84 -48.58
N GLN A 942 -2.88 0.58 -49.89
CA GLN A 942 -1.70 0.03 -50.55
C GLN A 942 -0.48 0.95 -50.39
N ASP A 943 -0.65 2.25 -50.55
CA ASP A 943 0.43 3.23 -50.37
C ASP A 943 0.94 3.26 -48.92
N LYS A 944 0.05 3.22 -47.92
CA LYS A 944 0.47 3.14 -46.51
C LYS A 944 1.10 1.79 -46.13
N ILE A 945 0.66 0.68 -46.75
CA ILE A 945 1.32 -0.63 -46.58
C ILE A 945 2.76 -0.60 -47.12
N ARG A 946 3.02 0.06 -48.26
CA ARG A 946 4.39 0.18 -48.81
C ARG A 946 5.35 0.88 -47.85
N LEU A 947 4.88 1.83 -47.04
CA LEU A 947 5.68 2.50 -46.00
C LEU A 947 6.06 1.58 -44.83
N ALA A 948 5.20 0.60 -44.50
CA ALA A 948 5.44 -0.34 -43.40
C ALA A 948 4.86 -1.74 -43.71
N PRO A 949 5.52 -2.56 -44.56
CA PRO A 949 4.92 -3.81 -45.06
C PRO A 949 4.56 -4.84 -43.97
N GLN A 950 5.27 -4.85 -42.85
CA GLN A 950 5.03 -5.73 -41.70
C GLN A 950 3.98 -5.17 -40.71
N ASN A 951 3.33 -4.03 -41.00
CA ASN A 951 2.29 -3.45 -40.16
C ASN A 951 0.92 -4.09 -40.41
N GLN A 952 0.39 -4.80 -39.41
CA GLN A 952 -0.89 -5.51 -39.54
C GLN A 952 -2.10 -4.59 -39.82
N SER A 953 -2.14 -3.35 -39.32
CA SER A 953 -3.34 -2.50 -39.43
C SER A 953 -3.73 -2.18 -40.87
N GLY A 954 -2.75 -1.87 -41.73
CA GLY A 954 -3.00 -1.64 -43.16
C GLY A 954 -3.57 -2.89 -43.86
N TRP A 955 -3.00 -4.08 -43.60
CA TRP A 955 -3.50 -5.33 -44.17
C TRP A 955 -4.91 -5.70 -43.71
N ASN A 956 -5.21 -5.50 -42.42
CA ASN A 956 -6.55 -5.69 -41.88
C ASN A 956 -7.56 -4.74 -42.54
N TYR A 957 -7.19 -3.46 -42.71
CA TYR A 957 -8.04 -2.46 -43.36
C TYR A 957 -8.27 -2.79 -44.84
N LEU A 958 -7.22 -3.16 -45.58
CA LEU A 958 -7.32 -3.56 -46.99
C LEU A 958 -8.29 -4.74 -47.16
N LYS A 959 -8.16 -5.76 -46.31
CA LYS A 959 -9.08 -6.91 -46.31
C LYS A 959 -10.52 -6.49 -45.99
N GLY A 960 -10.73 -5.60 -45.02
CA GLY A 960 -12.05 -5.04 -44.70
C GLY A 960 -12.67 -4.25 -45.87
N ALA A 961 -11.89 -3.40 -46.54
CA ALA A 961 -12.35 -2.61 -47.70
C ALA A 961 -12.74 -3.50 -48.89
N LEU A 962 -11.95 -4.56 -49.15
CA LEU A 962 -12.28 -5.57 -50.18
C LEU A 962 -13.59 -6.30 -49.85
N ILE A 963 -13.76 -6.75 -48.61
CA ILE A 963 -14.98 -7.43 -48.14
C ILE A 963 -16.20 -6.50 -48.27
N LYS A 964 -16.13 -5.28 -47.71
CA LYS A 964 -17.21 -4.28 -47.82
C LYS A 964 -17.58 -3.99 -49.28
N GLY A 965 -16.60 -3.89 -50.17
CA GLY A 965 -16.84 -3.67 -51.60
C GLY A 965 -17.23 -4.92 -52.42
N GLY A 966 -17.45 -6.08 -51.79
CA GLY A 966 -17.74 -7.34 -52.49
C GLY A 966 -16.64 -7.77 -53.47
N ARG A 967 -15.41 -7.29 -53.28
CA ARG A 967 -14.26 -7.57 -54.15
C ARG A 967 -13.61 -8.89 -53.74
N LYS A 968 -13.26 -9.73 -54.72
CA LYS A 968 -12.45 -10.94 -54.51
C LYS A 968 -11.07 -10.59 -53.97
N LEU A 969 -10.53 -11.38 -53.05
CA LEU A 969 -9.20 -11.12 -52.47
C LEU A 969 -8.12 -11.24 -53.55
N GLY A 970 -8.31 -12.13 -54.53
CA GLY A 970 -7.43 -12.25 -55.69
C GLY A 970 -7.23 -10.97 -56.52
N SER A 971 -8.05 -9.93 -56.35
CA SER A 971 -7.85 -8.63 -57.00
C SER A 971 -6.58 -7.89 -56.55
N VAL A 972 -6.05 -8.21 -55.37
CA VAL A 972 -4.81 -7.60 -54.82
C VAL A 972 -3.62 -8.58 -54.79
N GLU A 973 -3.70 -9.71 -55.49
CA GLU A 973 -2.63 -10.71 -55.57
C GLU A 973 -1.30 -10.12 -56.04
N GLY A 974 -1.33 -9.32 -57.12
CA GLY A 974 -0.13 -8.70 -57.68
C GLY A 974 0.57 -7.81 -56.66
N PHE A 975 -0.20 -7.02 -55.91
CA PHE A 975 0.30 -6.17 -54.82
C PHE A 975 0.85 -7.00 -53.65
N ALA A 976 0.13 -8.03 -53.19
CA ALA A 976 0.59 -8.88 -52.10
C ALA A 976 1.89 -9.63 -52.47
N SER A 977 2.06 -9.97 -53.74
CA SER A 977 3.27 -10.61 -54.28
C SER A 977 4.50 -9.69 -54.30
N GLU A 978 4.34 -8.35 -54.23
CA GLU A 978 5.48 -7.41 -54.13
C GLU A 978 6.35 -7.69 -52.88
N PHE A 979 5.78 -8.31 -51.84
CA PHE A 979 6.40 -8.50 -50.52
C PHE A 979 6.89 -9.93 -50.25
N VAL A 980 6.79 -10.85 -51.21
CA VAL A 980 7.16 -12.27 -51.08
C VAL A 980 7.91 -12.73 -52.33
N LYS A 981 9.17 -13.14 -52.19
CA LYS A 981 10.02 -13.62 -53.30
C LYS A 981 10.67 -14.96 -52.98
N GLY A 982 10.86 -15.79 -54.02
CA GLY A 982 11.58 -17.07 -53.92
C GLY A 982 10.85 -18.15 -53.11
N LEU A 983 9.55 -18.01 -52.84
CA LEU A 983 8.82 -18.87 -51.91
C LEU A 983 8.65 -20.29 -52.47
N GLY A 984 9.51 -21.21 -52.02
CA GLY A 984 9.52 -22.60 -52.49
C GLY A 984 10.35 -22.86 -53.74
N ASP A 985 11.02 -21.83 -54.29
CA ASP A 985 11.99 -22.00 -55.37
C ASP A 985 13.23 -22.69 -54.82
N GLY A 986 13.36 -24.01 -55.04
CA GLY A 986 14.42 -24.87 -54.46
C GLY A 986 15.84 -24.65 -55.01
N GLY A 987 16.18 -23.43 -55.43
CA GLY A 987 17.52 -23.02 -55.87
C GLY A 987 18.32 -22.31 -54.76
N GLU A 988 19.52 -21.83 -55.09
CA GLU A 988 20.47 -21.21 -54.15
C GLU A 988 20.07 -19.80 -53.65
N GLY A 989 18.84 -19.34 -53.91
CA GLY A 989 18.31 -18.08 -53.42
C GLY A 989 17.63 -18.22 -52.07
N GLU A 990 17.93 -17.35 -51.11
CA GLU A 990 17.19 -17.30 -49.85
C GLU A 990 15.76 -16.77 -50.06
N GLU A 991 14.74 -17.49 -49.57
CA GLU A 991 13.36 -16.99 -49.57
C GLU A 991 13.28 -15.65 -48.82
N GLU A 992 12.74 -14.61 -49.47
CA GLU A 992 12.63 -13.25 -48.92
C GLU A 992 11.15 -12.91 -48.68
N VAL A 993 10.76 -12.78 -47.41
CA VAL A 993 9.40 -12.38 -46.99
C VAL A 993 9.50 -11.07 -46.23
N LEU A 994 9.11 -9.97 -46.89
CA LEU A 994 9.09 -8.62 -46.31
C LEU A 994 7.81 -8.37 -45.48
N SER A 995 6.77 -9.18 -45.70
CA SER A 995 5.53 -9.13 -44.91
C SER A 995 4.93 -10.51 -44.69
N THR A 996 4.84 -10.94 -43.43
CA THR A 996 4.11 -12.16 -43.05
C THR A 996 2.60 -12.01 -43.28
N HIS A 997 2.08 -10.78 -43.28
CA HIS A 997 0.67 -10.49 -43.55
C HIS A 997 0.34 -10.58 -45.03
N ALA A 998 1.27 -10.19 -45.91
CA ALA A 998 1.16 -10.47 -47.35
C ALA A 998 1.16 -11.98 -47.62
N LEU A 999 2.03 -12.75 -46.96
CA LEU A 999 2.10 -14.20 -47.11
C LEU A 999 0.82 -14.92 -46.62
N ASP A 1000 0.20 -14.44 -45.55
CA ASP A 1000 -1.11 -14.91 -45.06
C ASP A 1000 -2.24 -14.59 -46.04
N LEU A 1001 -2.27 -13.36 -46.58
CA LEU A 1001 -3.24 -12.98 -47.61
C LEU A 1001 -3.06 -13.78 -48.91
N LEU A 1002 -1.82 -14.04 -49.34
CA LEU A 1002 -1.54 -14.90 -50.49
C LEU A 1002 -2.02 -16.34 -50.27
N ALA A 1003 -1.88 -16.89 -49.06
CA ALA A 1003 -2.43 -18.20 -48.74
C ALA A 1003 -3.97 -18.25 -48.92
N GLU A 1004 -4.68 -17.19 -48.54
CA GLU A 1004 -6.12 -17.05 -48.78
C GLU A 1004 -6.47 -16.90 -50.26
N ILE A 1005 -5.70 -16.11 -51.01
CA ILE A 1005 -5.90 -15.91 -52.46
C ILE A 1005 -5.69 -17.22 -53.22
N TYR A 1006 -4.65 -17.99 -52.89
CA TYR A 1006 -4.40 -19.30 -53.50
C TYR A 1006 -5.52 -20.29 -53.15
N ALA A 1007 -6.02 -20.28 -51.91
CA ALA A 1007 -7.19 -21.07 -51.52
C ALA A 1007 -8.48 -20.66 -52.28
N GLU A 1008 -8.74 -19.35 -52.43
CA GLU A 1008 -9.89 -18.82 -53.20
C GLU A 1008 -9.84 -19.26 -54.69
N LYS A 1009 -8.62 -19.38 -55.25
CA LYS A 1009 -8.37 -19.86 -56.62
C LYS A 1009 -8.35 -21.38 -56.76
N GLY A 1010 -8.34 -22.14 -55.66
CA GLY A 1010 -8.20 -23.60 -55.67
C GLY A 1010 -6.76 -24.12 -55.78
N ASP A 1011 -5.75 -23.26 -55.74
CA ASP A 1011 -4.32 -23.63 -55.69
C ASP A 1011 -3.94 -24.06 -54.25
N LYS A 1012 -4.40 -25.25 -53.86
CA LYS A 1012 -4.19 -25.81 -52.52
C LYS A 1012 -2.72 -26.03 -52.20
N GLU A 1013 -1.89 -26.32 -53.20
CA GLU A 1013 -0.46 -26.58 -53.00
C GLU A 1013 0.30 -25.32 -52.57
N LYS A 1014 0.08 -24.19 -53.26
CA LYS A 1014 0.67 -22.91 -52.85
C LYS A 1014 0.08 -22.37 -51.55
N ALA A 1015 -1.24 -22.54 -51.34
CA ALA A 1015 -1.87 -22.16 -50.09
C ALA A 1015 -1.25 -22.89 -48.88
N ASP A 1016 -1.10 -24.21 -48.97
CA ASP A 1016 -0.47 -25.03 -47.94
C ASP A 1016 1.03 -24.73 -47.76
N LEU A 1017 1.77 -24.44 -48.85
CA LEU A 1017 3.17 -24.01 -48.79
C LEU A 1017 3.33 -22.68 -48.02
N SER A 1018 2.51 -21.67 -48.32
CA SER A 1018 2.53 -20.38 -47.63
C SER A 1018 2.25 -20.54 -46.12
N LEU A 1019 1.22 -21.31 -45.75
CA LEU A 1019 0.89 -21.60 -44.36
C LEU A 1019 1.99 -22.42 -43.64
N ARG A 1020 2.64 -23.37 -44.34
CA ARG A 1020 3.83 -24.08 -43.81
C ARG A 1020 4.94 -23.10 -43.50
N ARG A 1021 5.26 -22.17 -44.40
CA ARG A 1021 6.35 -21.21 -44.23
C ARG A 1021 6.09 -20.18 -43.14
N LEU A 1022 4.84 -19.77 -42.94
CA LEU A 1022 4.41 -19.02 -41.76
C LEU A 1022 4.69 -19.81 -40.48
N GLY A 1023 4.18 -21.04 -40.33
CA GLY A 1023 4.37 -21.84 -39.11
C GLY A 1023 5.83 -22.27 -38.84
N GLN A 1024 6.63 -22.52 -39.87
CA GLN A 1024 7.99 -23.06 -39.74
C GLN A 1024 9.07 -21.98 -39.57
N LYS A 1025 8.97 -20.87 -40.30
CA LYS A 1025 10.05 -19.88 -40.45
C LYS A 1025 9.63 -18.49 -39.99
N TRP A 1026 8.54 -17.95 -40.54
CA TRP A 1026 8.27 -16.51 -40.50
C TRP A 1026 7.38 -16.04 -39.35
N ASP A 1027 6.51 -16.89 -38.81
CA ASP A 1027 5.52 -16.54 -37.80
C ASP A 1027 5.23 -17.71 -36.84
N ARG A 1028 6.31 -18.27 -36.30
CA ARG A 1028 6.31 -19.50 -35.47
C ARG A 1028 5.44 -19.39 -34.21
N ILE A 1029 5.17 -18.19 -33.71
CA ILE A 1029 4.31 -17.95 -32.54
C ILE A 1029 2.86 -18.40 -32.76
N ARG A 1030 2.39 -18.42 -34.01
CA ARG A 1030 1.05 -18.90 -34.41
C ARG A 1030 1.07 -20.26 -35.09
N VAL A 1031 2.12 -21.08 -34.91
CA VAL A 1031 2.26 -22.40 -35.58
C VAL A 1031 1.00 -23.28 -35.47
N GLY A 1032 0.37 -23.37 -34.30
CA GLY A 1032 -0.87 -24.14 -34.13
C GLY A 1032 -2.08 -23.58 -34.87
N TYR A 1033 -2.15 -22.25 -35.06
CA TYR A 1033 -3.16 -21.60 -35.90
C TYR A 1033 -2.91 -21.89 -37.39
N TRP A 1034 -1.64 -21.84 -37.82
CA TRP A 1034 -1.27 -22.19 -39.20
C TRP A 1034 -1.54 -23.66 -39.51
N GLU A 1035 -1.23 -24.58 -38.60
CA GLU A 1035 -1.58 -26.00 -38.73
C GLU A 1035 -3.09 -26.24 -38.79
N TRP A 1036 -3.88 -25.51 -38.00
CA TRP A 1036 -5.34 -25.54 -38.09
C TRP A 1036 -5.85 -25.02 -39.45
N ARG A 1037 -5.34 -23.88 -39.94
CA ARG A 1037 -5.67 -23.36 -41.28
C ARG A 1037 -5.31 -24.35 -42.39
N ARG A 1038 -4.17 -25.05 -42.28
CA ARG A 1038 -3.75 -26.06 -43.26
C ARG A 1038 -4.72 -27.24 -43.32
N LYS A 1039 -5.12 -27.78 -42.16
CA LYS A 1039 -6.15 -28.83 -42.09
C LYS A 1039 -7.48 -28.38 -42.71
N ALA A 1040 -7.84 -27.10 -42.57
CA ALA A 1040 -9.03 -26.55 -43.21
C ALA A 1040 -8.97 -26.51 -44.76
N LEU A 1041 -7.78 -26.58 -45.38
CA LEU A 1041 -7.66 -26.72 -46.84
C LEU A 1041 -8.02 -28.13 -47.33
N GLU A 1042 -7.93 -29.14 -46.47
CA GLU A 1042 -8.21 -30.55 -46.80
C GLU A 1042 -9.71 -30.88 -46.70
N THR A 1043 -10.44 -30.18 -45.83
CA THR A 1043 -11.89 -30.30 -45.69
C THR A 1043 -12.62 -29.70 -46.90
N PRO A 1044 -13.61 -30.39 -47.51
CA PRO A 1044 -14.52 -29.76 -48.47
C PRO A 1044 -15.32 -28.62 -47.82
N ALA A 1045 -15.50 -27.52 -48.54
CA ALA A 1045 -16.29 -26.37 -48.11
C ALA A 1045 -17.81 -26.65 -48.15
#